data_AF-A0A925WUN0-F1
#
_entry.id   AF-A0A925WUN0-F1
#
_cell.length_a   1.000
_cell.length_b   1.000
_cell.length_c   1.000
_cell.angle_alpha   90.00
_cell.angle_beta   90.00
_cell.angle_gamma   90.00
#
_symmetry.space_group_name_H-M   'P 1'
#
loop_
_entity.id
_entity.type
_entity.pdbx_description
1 polymer ?
#
loop_
_entity_poly.entity_id
_entity_poly.type
_entity_poly.pdbx_seq_one_letter_code
_entity_poly.pdbx_strand_id
1 'polypeptide(L)'
;MPSSSTLSTTNSRGVSDSSDEIRSSRNHASIETVAPGVAYLTTVFVNTYFVGEPGGPWVLVDTGLPPFAAAVRRAASERYGPDARPAAIILTHGHFDHSGAALELAEVWGVPIYAHPLELPYLTGRSDYPPQDPTVGGAIAFLSRFFPHSGSNLGSWIRPLPADGTVPGLPDWQWLHTPGHTPGHVSLLREADGVLLAGDAVTTMDLDSWSAQATERQEVQRPPTPLTTNWEAARVSVRSLAERMPSVVAAGHGIPIHGPQATVQLQDLAARFTPPPNGRYSVEPAYADQMGLVSVPPPVPDALPAQLAAVGALGLGAVAYQKWSQRGDSGLSGRPRLKPLQEQVIVITGASSGIGLATARAAVRAGASVVVASRSAPALQQLEQELSARGPGKAFGVVCDVSNETEVRQLARAAIDRFGGFDTWINNAGVSIYGKLEEVARDDMRQLFEINFWGVVHGSLAALEHLKTRPGGGTIINLGSALSERVIPLQGTYCASKFAVRGFTDALRMEVEKSGYPVSLTLVKPAAIDTPYVQHAKNYLSDEPKNPPPVYAPEVVAEVILHCAVTPERDRYAGGAAAAFGWMEKLMPRPTDKIMGAALFDQQHSGEPARPRGSGSLYQPSGPALRERGGYEGKVLETSPYDRIKGHRGALGWAALGATLLAAVLLAPSSSKQPSWRREASRFPAGLPAGNRDASPFRWK
;
A
#
# COMPACT_ATOMS: atom_id res chain seq x y z
N MET A 1 30.17 -45.18 59.21
CA MET A 1 31.18 -44.10 59.07
C MET A 1 30.83 -43.26 57.85
N PRO A 2 31.00 -41.93 57.89
CA PRO A 2 29.93 -41.01 57.48
C PRO A 2 30.18 -40.15 56.22
N SER A 3 29.11 -39.44 55.85
CA SER A 3 29.03 -38.05 55.32
C SER A 3 29.33 -37.71 53.84
N SER A 4 28.34 -37.00 53.26
CA SER A 4 28.41 -35.80 52.38
C SER A 4 29.10 -35.93 51.01
N SER A 5 28.67 -35.35 49.89
CA SER A 5 27.69 -34.30 49.55
C SER A 5 27.65 -34.18 48.02
N THR A 6 26.50 -33.92 47.40
CA THR A 6 26.47 -33.20 46.11
C THR A 6 25.26 -32.26 46.05
N LEU A 7 25.58 -31.01 45.71
CA LEU A 7 24.75 -29.82 45.74
C LEU A 7 23.90 -29.67 44.48
N SER A 8 22.74 -29.07 44.70
CA SER A 8 21.84 -28.42 43.74
C SER A 8 22.55 -27.29 42.97
N THR A 9 22.36 -27.22 41.65
CA THR A 9 22.53 -25.98 40.87
C THR A 9 21.33 -25.75 39.95
N THR A 10 20.80 -24.55 40.11
CA THR A 10 19.69 -23.90 39.46
C THR A 10 19.97 -23.56 38.00
N ASN A 11 18.95 -23.70 37.16
CA ASN A 11 18.96 -23.41 35.73
C ASN A 11 18.74 -21.90 35.49
N SER A 12 19.72 -21.23 34.88
CA SER A 12 19.66 -19.83 34.47
C SER A 12 18.86 -19.66 33.17
N ARG A 13 17.69 -19.02 33.24
CA ARG A 13 17.01 -18.49 32.05
C ARG A 13 17.53 -17.10 31.74
N GLY A 14 18.01 -16.96 30.51
CA GLY A 14 18.59 -15.75 29.94
C GLY A 14 17.58 -14.64 29.74
N VAL A 15 18.13 -13.43 29.83
CA VAL A 15 17.55 -12.13 29.50
C VAL A 15 17.09 -12.15 28.03
N SER A 16 15.79 -12.03 27.81
CA SER A 16 15.22 -11.68 26.50
C SER A 16 14.99 -10.17 26.43
N ASP A 17 15.48 -9.59 25.34
CA ASP A 17 15.50 -8.19 24.96
C ASP A 17 14.10 -7.55 25.00
N SER A 18 13.94 -6.51 25.82
CA SER A 18 12.71 -5.76 26.08
C SER A 18 12.29 -4.82 24.94
N SER A 19 12.86 -4.99 23.75
CA SER A 19 12.59 -4.16 22.57
C SER A 19 11.54 -4.76 21.62
N ASP A 20 11.24 -6.06 21.73
CA ASP A 20 10.25 -6.74 20.89
C ASP A 20 8.81 -6.73 21.46
N GLU A 21 8.63 -6.59 22.77
CA GLU A 21 7.30 -6.44 23.38
C GLU A 21 6.66 -5.05 23.10
N ILE A 22 7.46 -4.05 22.76
CA ILE A 22 7.00 -2.70 22.39
C ILE A 22 6.47 -2.66 20.93
N ARG A 23 6.77 -3.67 20.11
CA ARG A 23 6.44 -3.66 18.66
C ARG A 23 5.12 -4.32 18.27
N SER A 24 4.38 -4.97 19.19
CA SER A 24 3.21 -5.79 18.81
C SER A 24 1.82 -5.33 19.31
N SER A 25 1.68 -4.16 19.95
CA SER A 25 0.41 -3.77 20.61
C SER A 25 -0.35 -2.57 20.02
N ARG A 26 -0.37 -2.38 18.69
CA ARG A 26 -1.22 -1.33 18.09
C ARG A 26 -2.46 -1.90 17.39
N ASN A 27 -3.41 -2.33 18.21
CA ASN A 27 -4.83 -2.21 17.89
C ASN A 27 -5.26 -0.77 18.25
N HIS A 28 -5.94 -0.10 17.33
CA HIS A 28 -6.45 1.26 17.50
C HIS A 28 -7.29 1.43 18.78
N ALA A 29 -7.06 2.55 19.48
CA ALA A 29 -7.90 3.19 20.52
C ALA A 29 -7.71 2.80 22.01
N SER A 30 -6.47 2.85 22.52
CA SER A 30 -6.20 2.95 23.97
C SER A 30 -5.76 4.36 24.35
N ILE A 31 -6.24 4.87 25.50
CA ILE A 31 -5.76 6.13 26.09
C ILE A 31 -4.31 5.97 26.54
N GLU A 32 -3.48 6.99 26.30
CA GLU A 32 -2.11 7.08 26.78
C GLU A 32 -1.95 8.24 27.77
N THR A 33 -1.14 8.06 28.82
CA THR A 33 -0.93 9.09 29.85
C THR A 33 0.20 10.03 29.45
N VAL A 34 -0.07 11.33 29.54
CA VAL A 34 0.90 12.41 29.26
C VAL A 34 1.60 12.85 30.55
N ALA A 35 0.81 13.12 31.58
CA ALA A 35 1.27 13.62 32.87
C ALA A 35 0.23 13.22 33.94
N PRO A 36 0.51 13.40 35.25
CA PRO A 36 -0.52 13.22 36.28
C PRO A 36 -1.78 14.02 35.94
N GLY A 37 -2.93 13.33 35.90
CA GLY A 37 -4.21 13.93 35.53
C GLY A 37 -4.36 14.33 34.05
N VAL A 38 -3.43 13.96 33.16
CA VAL A 38 -3.49 14.30 31.73
C VAL A 38 -3.27 13.06 30.88
N ALA A 39 -4.21 12.77 29.99
CA ALA A 39 -4.09 11.67 29.06
C ALA A 39 -4.65 12.06 27.69
N TYR A 40 -4.36 11.27 26.67
CA TYR A 40 -4.81 11.56 25.32
C TYR A 40 -5.23 10.31 24.55
N LEU A 41 -6.02 10.53 23.52
CA LEU A 41 -6.42 9.55 22.52
C LEU A 41 -6.13 10.13 21.14
N THR A 42 -5.41 9.39 20.29
CA THR A 42 -5.23 9.78 18.89
C THR A 42 -6.37 9.26 18.02
N THR A 43 -7.18 10.17 17.48
CA THR A 43 -8.19 9.89 16.45
C THR A 43 -7.57 10.02 15.06
N VAL A 44 -7.11 8.90 14.50
CA VAL A 44 -6.29 8.80 13.28
C VAL A 44 -4.91 9.45 13.43
N PHE A 45 -4.83 10.78 13.37
CA PHE A 45 -3.61 11.57 13.52
C PHE A 45 -3.79 12.82 14.39
N VAL A 46 -4.99 13.03 14.96
CA VAL A 46 -5.31 14.17 15.83
C VAL A 46 -5.43 13.70 17.27
N ASN A 47 -4.88 14.44 18.21
CA ASN A 47 -4.93 14.14 19.64
C ASN A 47 -6.10 14.84 20.31
N THR A 48 -6.87 14.07 21.07
CA THR A 48 -7.91 14.55 21.98
C THR A 48 -7.44 14.31 23.42
N TYR A 49 -7.46 15.33 24.28
CA TYR A 49 -6.93 15.25 25.63
C TYR A 49 -8.02 15.18 26.70
N PHE A 50 -7.79 14.34 27.70
CA PHE A 50 -8.60 14.14 28.88
C PHE A 50 -7.84 14.70 30.08
N VAL A 51 -8.31 15.81 30.64
CA VAL A 51 -7.62 16.55 31.71
C VAL A 51 -8.44 16.52 32.99
N GLY A 52 -7.92 15.90 34.03
CA GLY A 52 -8.56 15.69 35.33
C GLY A 52 -8.16 14.35 35.93
N GLU A 53 -8.24 14.25 37.26
CA GLU A 53 -8.00 13.00 37.98
C GLU A 53 -9.26 12.12 38.02
N PRO A 54 -9.13 10.78 37.93
CA PRO A 54 -10.25 9.87 38.16
C PRO A 54 -10.96 10.14 39.49
N GLY A 55 -12.29 10.26 39.45
CA GLY A 55 -13.11 10.59 40.63
C GLY A 55 -13.27 12.08 40.94
N GLY A 56 -12.59 12.97 40.18
CA GLY A 56 -12.75 14.42 40.25
C GLY A 56 -13.42 15.03 39.00
N PRO A 57 -13.59 16.37 38.95
CA PRO A 57 -13.97 17.05 37.72
C PRO A 57 -12.88 16.89 36.65
N TRP A 58 -13.30 16.71 35.40
CA TRP A 58 -12.40 16.60 34.26
C TRP A 58 -12.95 17.37 33.06
N VAL A 59 -12.08 17.68 32.10
CA VAL A 59 -12.38 18.46 30.90
C VAL A 59 -11.84 17.72 29.70
N LEU A 60 -12.58 17.79 28.59
CA LEU A 60 -12.12 17.32 27.29
C LEU A 60 -11.51 18.51 26.53
N VAL A 61 -10.29 18.35 26.02
CA VAL A 61 -9.63 19.37 25.18
C VAL A 61 -9.49 18.81 23.76
N ASP A 62 -10.09 19.52 22.81
CA ASP A 62 -10.39 19.06 21.45
C ASP A 62 -11.21 17.76 21.42
N THR A 63 -11.69 17.38 20.24
CA THR A 63 -12.67 16.28 20.10
C THR A 63 -12.39 15.33 18.95
N GLY A 64 -11.41 15.65 18.10
CA GLY A 64 -11.09 14.85 16.95
C GLY A 64 -12.11 15.01 15.80
N LEU A 65 -12.00 14.09 14.84
CA LEU A 65 -12.87 14.04 13.66
C LEU A 65 -14.30 13.56 14.01
N PRO A 66 -15.34 13.98 13.25
CA PRO A 66 -16.74 13.64 13.54
C PRO A 66 -17.04 12.16 13.82
N PRO A 67 -16.52 11.16 13.08
CA PRO A 67 -16.86 9.75 13.32
C PRO A 67 -16.26 9.17 14.62
N PHE A 68 -15.46 9.92 15.38
CA PHE A 68 -14.77 9.43 16.57
C PHE A 68 -15.45 9.77 17.90
N ALA A 69 -16.61 10.44 17.90
CA ALA A 69 -17.35 10.75 19.13
C ALA A 69 -17.58 9.51 20.01
N ALA A 70 -17.95 8.37 19.41
CA ALA A 70 -18.12 7.11 20.13
C ALA A 70 -16.82 6.58 20.78
N ALA A 71 -15.69 6.72 20.10
CA ALA A 71 -14.39 6.32 20.64
C ALA A 71 -13.97 7.21 21.80
N VAL A 72 -14.17 8.54 21.68
CA VAL A 72 -13.91 9.50 22.76
C VAL A 72 -14.78 9.21 23.99
N ARG A 73 -16.07 8.90 23.82
CA ARG A 73 -16.95 8.51 24.94
C ARG A 73 -16.51 7.21 25.60
N ARG A 74 -16.11 6.20 24.81
CA ARG A 74 -15.63 4.93 25.35
C ARG A 74 -14.36 5.15 26.19
N ALA A 75 -13.43 5.92 25.65
CA ALA A 75 -12.18 6.31 26.30
C ALA A 75 -12.47 7.09 27.62
N ALA A 76 -13.39 8.06 27.59
CA ALA A 76 -13.85 8.74 28.81
C ALA A 76 -14.43 7.77 29.84
N SER A 77 -15.26 6.81 29.38
CA SER A 77 -15.90 5.82 30.25
C SER A 77 -14.88 4.87 30.90
N GLU A 78 -13.87 4.46 30.14
CA GLU A 78 -12.77 3.61 30.61
C GLU A 78 -11.91 4.33 31.67
N ARG A 79 -11.67 5.65 31.50
CA ARG A 79 -10.82 6.44 32.41
C ARG A 79 -11.55 6.93 33.65
N TYR A 80 -12.79 7.38 33.52
CA TYR A 80 -13.52 8.09 34.57
C TYR A 80 -14.77 7.35 35.07
N GLY A 81 -15.14 6.22 34.46
CA GLY A 81 -16.31 5.42 34.80
C GLY A 81 -17.48 5.56 33.80
N PRO A 82 -18.45 4.63 33.79
CA PRO A 82 -19.47 4.51 32.75
C PRO A 82 -20.42 5.73 32.62
N ASP A 83 -20.63 6.47 33.72
CA ASP A 83 -21.48 7.67 33.74
C ASP A 83 -20.66 8.97 33.72
N ALA A 84 -19.38 8.89 33.35
CA ALA A 84 -18.49 10.04 33.35
C ALA A 84 -18.90 11.06 32.29
N ARG A 85 -19.04 12.30 32.73
CA ARG A 85 -19.23 13.49 31.89
C ARG A 85 -18.20 14.54 32.27
N PRO A 86 -17.61 15.26 31.29
CA PRO A 86 -16.70 16.35 31.60
C PRO A 86 -17.47 17.53 32.19
N ALA A 87 -16.76 18.47 32.81
CA ALA A 87 -17.30 19.76 33.22
C ALA A 87 -17.55 20.67 31.99
N ALA A 88 -16.69 20.55 30.98
CA ALA A 88 -16.75 21.31 29.73
C ALA A 88 -15.93 20.63 28.62
N ILE A 89 -16.17 21.05 27.38
CA ILE A 89 -15.27 20.82 26.24
C ILE A 89 -14.54 22.13 25.95
N ILE A 90 -13.21 22.09 25.83
CA ILE A 90 -12.38 23.25 25.45
C ILE A 90 -11.81 22.98 24.06
N LEU A 91 -12.05 23.87 23.12
CA LEU A 91 -11.43 23.80 21.78
C LEU A 91 -10.20 24.70 21.75
N THR A 92 -9.06 24.14 21.37
CA THR A 92 -7.85 24.93 21.08
C THR A 92 -8.08 25.82 19.87
N HIS A 93 -8.83 25.33 18.88
CA HIS A 93 -9.32 26.05 17.72
C HIS A 93 -10.47 25.27 17.05
N GLY A 94 -11.14 25.87 16.06
CA GLY A 94 -12.35 25.31 15.46
C GLY A 94 -12.19 24.57 14.13
N HIS A 95 -10.99 24.16 13.72
CA HIS A 95 -10.86 23.31 12.52
C HIS A 95 -11.59 21.97 12.68
N PHE A 96 -11.98 21.38 11.55
CA PHE A 96 -12.89 20.23 11.47
C PHE A 96 -12.36 18.97 12.16
N ASP A 97 -11.05 18.83 12.25
CA ASP A 97 -10.34 17.71 12.83
C ASP A 97 -10.15 17.84 14.34
N HIS A 98 -10.37 19.03 14.91
CA HIS A 98 -10.36 19.27 16.36
C HIS A 98 -11.78 19.46 16.92
N SER A 99 -12.66 20.13 16.19
CA SER A 99 -14.04 20.44 16.63
C SER A 99 -15.10 19.47 16.08
N GLY A 100 -14.71 18.53 15.23
CA GLY A 100 -15.63 17.73 14.42
C GLY A 100 -16.64 16.90 15.20
N ALA A 101 -16.27 16.41 16.39
CA ALA A 101 -17.15 15.65 17.27
C ALA A 101 -17.77 16.51 18.39
N ALA A 102 -17.46 17.80 18.47
CA ALA A 102 -17.78 18.64 19.62
C ALA A 102 -19.28 18.82 19.85
N LEU A 103 -20.06 19.03 18.79
CA LEU A 103 -21.51 19.18 18.90
C LEU A 103 -22.17 17.89 19.44
N GLU A 104 -21.86 16.74 18.83
CA GLU A 104 -22.41 15.45 19.27
C GLU A 104 -22.05 15.15 20.73
N LEU A 105 -20.78 15.38 21.11
CA LEU A 105 -20.31 15.14 22.48
C LEU A 105 -20.97 16.09 23.48
N ALA A 106 -21.12 17.37 23.15
CA ALA A 106 -21.78 18.35 23.99
C ALA A 106 -23.27 18.03 24.21
N GLU A 107 -23.98 17.61 23.15
CA GLU A 107 -25.38 17.19 23.24
C GLU A 107 -25.55 15.94 24.10
N VAL A 108 -24.68 14.95 23.93
CA VAL A 108 -24.73 13.70 24.69
C VAL A 108 -24.43 13.91 26.17
N TRP A 109 -23.40 14.70 26.50
CA TRP A 109 -23.01 14.92 27.90
C TRP A 109 -23.77 16.07 28.57
N GLY A 110 -24.42 16.94 27.80
CA GLY A 110 -25.12 18.12 28.29
C GLY A 110 -24.16 19.18 28.85
N VAL A 111 -23.02 19.42 28.18
CA VAL A 111 -21.92 20.26 28.69
C VAL A 111 -21.61 21.43 27.74
N PRO A 112 -21.18 22.58 28.27
CA PRO A 112 -20.78 23.72 27.42
C PRO A 112 -19.47 23.44 26.65
N ILE A 113 -19.36 24.04 25.47
CA ILE A 113 -18.13 24.11 24.69
C ILE A 113 -17.55 25.52 24.87
N TYR A 114 -16.24 25.65 25.09
CA TYR A 114 -15.55 26.92 25.15
C TYR A 114 -14.49 27.02 24.06
N ALA A 115 -14.39 28.20 23.45
CA ALA A 115 -13.32 28.56 22.53
C ALA A 115 -12.98 30.04 22.69
N HIS A 116 -11.85 30.46 22.13
CA HIS A 116 -11.47 31.88 22.12
C HIS A 116 -12.52 32.74 21.39
N PRO A 117 -12.76 34.00 21.80
CA PRO A 117 -13.74 34.87 21.13
C PRO A 117 -13.55 35.02 19.62
N LEU A 118 -12.30 35.01 19.13
CA LEU A 118 -11.98 35.07 17.69
C LEU A 118 -12.29 33.78 16.92
N GLU A 119 -12.56 32.66 17.60
CA GLU A 119 -13.01 31.41 16.95
C GLU A 119 -14.54 31.36 16.79
N LEU A 120 -15.28 32.18 17.55
CA LEU A 120 -16.75 32.12 17.59
C LEU A 120 -17.42 32.37 16.23
N PRO A 121 -16.98 33.32 15.38
CA PRO A 121 -17.59 33.50 14.07
C PRO A 121 -17.57 32.22 13.22
N TYR A 122 -16.52 31.42 13.33
CA TYR A 122 -16.36 30.17 12.58
C TYR A 122 -17.13 29.00 13.19
N LEU A 123 -17.23 28.96 14.52
CA LEU A 123 -17.94 27.93 15.27
C LEU A 123 -19.46 28.16 15.39
N THR A 124 -19.94 29.32 14.91
CA THR A 124 -21.37 29.68 14.87
C THR A 124 -21.90 29.80 13.43
N GLY A 125 -21.09 29.45 12.43
CA GLY A 125 -21.44 29.54 11.01
C GLY A 125 -21.61 30.97 10.48
N ARG A 126 -21.08 31.99 11.19
CA ARG A 126 -21.13 33.39 10.76
C ARG A 126 -20.03 33.75 9.77
N SER A 127 -18.94 32.99 9.75
CA SER A 127 -17.81 33.15 8.84
C SER A 127 -17.17 31.80 8.55
N ASP A 128 -16.49 31.67 7.43
CA ASP A 128 -15.67 30.51 7.08
C ASP A 128 -14.20 30.80 7.43
N TYR A 129 -13.44 29.75 7.74
CA TYR A 129 -11.98 29.90 7.91
C TYR A 129 -11.35 30.34 6.58
N PRO A 130 -10.18 31.01 6.61
CA PRO A 130 -9.41 31.22 5.41
C PRO A 130 -9.20 29.88 4.67
N PRO A 131 -9.33 29.87 3.34
CA PRO A 131 -9.18 28.63 2.57
C PRO A 131 -7.79 28.06 2.74
N GLN A 132 -7.71 26.75 2.81
CA GLN A 132 -6.45 26.04 2.87
C GLN A 132 -5.56 26.34 1.66
N ASP A 133 -4.25 26.18 1.84
CA ASP A 133 -3.27 26.38 0.81
C ASP A 133 -2.60 25.06 0.40
N PRO A 134 -3.06 24.43 -0.70
CA PRO A 134 -2.48 23.20 -1.19
C PRO A 134 -1.16 23.40 -1.97
N THR A 135 -0.68 24.64 -2.10
CA THR A 135 0.51 24.99 -2.91
C THR A 135 1.80 25.06 -2.10
N VAL A 136 1.73 24.99 -0.77
CA VAL A 136 2.90 24.97 0.13
C VAL A 136 3.78 23.72 0.00
N GLY A 137 3.28 22.68 -0.68
CA GLY A 137 3.97 21.41 -0.88
C GLY A 137 3.92 20.50 0.35
N GLY A 138 4.20 19.20 0.14
CA GLY A 138 4.15 18.19 1.20
C GLY A 138 2.88 17.36 1.24
N ALA A 139 2.86 16.36 2.11
CA ALA A 139 1.81 15.35 2.18
C ALA A 139 0.45 15.92 2.58
N ILE A 140 0.42 16.69 3.68
CA ILE A 140 -0.82 17.30 4.17
C ILE A 140 -1.34 18.39 3.20
N ALA A 141 -0.47 19.12 2.52
CA ALA A 141 -0.85 20.08 1.48
C ALA A 141 -1.44 19.41 0.23
N PHE A 142 -1.04 18.18 -0.06
CA PHE A 142 -1.70 17.40 -1.10
C PHE A 142 -3.16 17.12 -0.72
N LEU A 143 -3.36 16.60 0.49
CA LEU A 143 -4.67 16.22 1.03
C LEU A 143 -5.58 17.41 1.31
N SER A 144 -5.00 18.58 1.61
CA SER A 144 -5.76 19.76 2.01
C SER A 144 -6.77 20.20 0.96
N ARG A 145 -6.58 19.89 -0.32
CA ARG A 145 -7.58 20.11 -1.40
C ARG A 145 -8.98 19.58 -1.08
N PHE A 146 -9.08 18.61 -0.18
CA PHE A 146 -10.33 17.96 0.19
C PHE A 146 -10.81 18.34 1.60
N PHE A 147 -10.05 19.16 2.33
CA PHE A 147 -10.43 19.59 3.67
C PHE A 147 -11.55 20.63 3.62
N PRO A 148 -12.55 20.53 4.50
CA PRO A 148 -13.55 21.58 4.64
C PRO A 148 -12.89 22.81 5.27
N HIS A 149 -13.23 24.00 4.77
CA HIS A 149 -12.89 25.30 5.39
C HIS A 149 -14.13 26.03 5.90
N SER A 150 -15.31 25.50 5.61
CA SER A 150 -16.59 26.07 6.05
C SER A 150 -16.67 26.06 7.57
N GLY A 151 -17.18 27.15 8.15
CA GLY A 151 -17.46 27.23 9.58
C GLY A 151 -18.43 26.12 10.01
N SER A 152 -18.30 25.67 11.26
CA SER A 152 -19.27 24.78 11.89
C SER A 152 -20.33 25.58 12.63
N ASN A 153 -21.44 24.95 13.01
CA ASN A 153 -22.47 25.59 13.84
C ASN A 153 -22.71 24.74 15.09
N LEU A 154 -22.03 25.13 16.17
CA LEU A 154 -22.16 24.51 17.49
C LEU A 154 -23.39 25.01 18.27
N GLY A 155 -24.23 25.87 17.66
CA GLY A 155 -25.48 26.35 18.23
C GLY A 155 -25.31 27.09 19.56
N SER A 156 -26.21 26.83 20.52
CA SER A 156 -26.18 27.43 21.87
C SER A 156 -25.14 26.82 22.82
N TRP A 157 -24.40 25.79 22.38
CA TRP A 157 -23.43 25.09 23.24
C TRP A 157 -22.11 25.85 23.39
N ILE A 158 -21.74 26.67 22.41
CA ILE A 158 -20.47 27.40 22.39
C ILE A 158 -20.51 28.69 23.22
N ARG A 159 -19.46 28.92 24.00
CA ARG A 159 -19.26 30.10 24.86
C ARG A 159 -17.83 30.64 24.70
N PRO A 160 -17.61 31.96 24.87
CA PRO A 160 -16.26 32.50 24.91
C PRO A 160 -15.50 32.00 26.14
N LEU A 161 -14.22 31.70 25.97
CA LEU A 161 -13.30 31.49 27.10
C LEU A 161 -13.27 32.75 28.00
N PRO A 162 -13.15 32.58 29.33
CA PRO A 162 -13.02 33.70 30.27
C PRO A 162 -11.83 34.61 29.94
N ALA A 163 -12.05 35.93 29.88
CA ALA A 163 -11.03 36.90 29.49
C ALA A 163 -9.85 37.03 30.49
N ASP A 164 -9.99 36.46 31.68
CA ASP A 164 -8.97 36.46 32.74
C ASP A 164 -7.92 35.35 32.58
N GLY A 165 -7.99 34.55 31.51
CA GLY A 165 -7.05 33.47 31.24
C GLY A 165 -7.40 32.14 31.91
N THR A 166 -8.48 32.07 32.71
CA THR A 166 -8.87 30.84 33.41
C THR A 166 -9.52 29.81 32.47
N VAL A 167 -9.29 28.53 32.73
CA VAL A 167 -9.90 27.43 31.98
C VAL A 167 -11.10 26.84 32.75
N PRO A 168 -12.34 26.93 32.23
CA PRO A 168 -13.51 26.38 32.90
C PRO A 168 -13.36 24.88 33.23
N GLY A 169 -13.53 24.52 34.51
CA GLY A 169 -13.38 23.15 34.99
C GLY A 169 -11.94 22.73 35.35
N LEU A 170 -10.95 23.59 35.11
CA LEU A 170 -9.53 23.33 35.35
C LEU A 170 -8.87 24.54 36.04
N PRO A 171 -9.00 24.69 37.37
CA PRO A 171 -8.55 25.90 38.09
C PRO A 171 -7.03 26.12 38.07
N ASP A 172 -6.23 25.05 37.93
CA ASP A 172 -4.76 25.12 37.89
C ASP A 172 -4.20 25.34 36.47
N TRP A 173 -5.08 25.57 35.49
CA TRP A 173 -4.72 25.74 34.09
C TRP A 173 -5.04 27.16 33.62
N GLN A 174 -4.16 27.68 32.76
CA GLN A 174 -4.37 28.93 32.04
C GLN A 174 -4.42 28.68 30.54
N TRP A 175 -5.30 29.39 29.83
CA TRP A 175 -5.25 29.45 28.37
C TRP A 175 -4.37 30.62 27.91
N LEU A 176 -3.56 30.37 26.89
CA LEU A 176 -2.65 31.32 26.27
C LEU A 176 -3.10 31.58 24.84
N HIS A 177 -3.35 32.84 24.48
CA HIS A 177 -3.63 33.21 23.08
C HIS A 177 -2.38 32.93 22.24
N THR A 178 -2.51 32.03 21.27
CA THR A 178 -1.42 31.57 20.41
C THR A 178 -1.84 31.63 18.94
N PRO A 179 -2.16 32.82 18.41
CA PRO A 179 -2.66 32.99 17.05
C PRO A 179 -1.63 32.59 15.99
N GLY A 180 -2.12 32.31 14.79
CA GLY A 180 -1.29 32.10 13.61
C GLY A 180 -1.77 30.93 12.76
N HIS A 181 -1.99 29.78 13.40
CA HIS A 181 -2.68 28.66 12.79
C HIS A 181 -4.11 29.07 12.43
N THR A 182 -4.87 29.49 13.45
CA THR A 182 -6.12 30.24 13.31
C THR A 182 -6.02 31.58 14.08
N PRO A 183 -6.92 32.55 13.82
CA PRO A 183 -6.90 33.85 14.50
C PRO A 183 -7.10 33.77 16.01
N GLY A 184 -7.90 32.82 16.48
CA GLY A 184 -8.22 32.61 17.89
C GLY A 184 -7.61 31.35 18.49
N HIS A 185 -6.62 30.74 17.86
CA HIS A 185 -5.96 29.56 18.41
C HIS A 185 -5.44 29.81 19.85
N VAL A 186 -5.65 28.86 20.75
CA VAL A 186 -5.15 28.88 22.14
C VAL A 186 -4.37 27.63 22.49
N SER A 187 -3.40 27.78 23.40
CA SER A 187 -2.69 26.68 24.07
C SER A 187 -3.05 26.68 25.54
N LEU A 188 -3.01 25.53 26.23
CA LEU A 188 -3.30 25.44 27.66
C LEU A 188 -2.04 25.07 28.44
N LEU A 189 -1.74 25.80 29.51
CA LEU A 189 -0.57 25.59 30.35
C LEU A 189 -0.99 25.31 31.79
N ARG A 190 -0.46 24.21 32.36
CA ARG A 190 -0.47 23.97 33.81
C ARG A 190 0.87 24.43 34.39
N GLU A 191 0.86 25.58 35.04
CA GLU A 191 2.11 26.20 35.53
C GLU A 191 2.81 25.37 36.61
N ALA A 192 2.05 24.63 37.43
CA ALA A 192 2.57 23.89 38.57
C ALA A 192 3.65 22.85 38.20
N ASP A 193 3.53 22.23 37.02
CA ASP A 193 4.45 21.20 36.55
C ASP A 193 4.93 21.40 35.10
N GLY A 194 4.50 22.48 34.44
CA GLY A 194 4.97 22.85 33.10
C GLY A 194 4.39 22.00 31.97
N VAL A 195 3.21 21.39 32.16
CA VAL A 195 2.52 20.66 31.09
C VAL A 195 1.84 21.65 30.15
N LEU A 196 2.28 21.63 28.89
CA LEU A 196 1.73 22.45 27.81
C LEU A 196 0.93 21.58 26.84
N LEU A 197 -0.37 21.84 26.74
CA LEU A 197 -1.22 21.39 25.63
C LEU A 197 -1.16 22.48 24.54
N ALA A 198 -0.30 22.29 23.55
CA ALA A 198 0.05 23.31 22.59
C ALA A 198 -0.97 23.49 21.44
N GLY A 199 -1.96 22.59 21.33
CA GLY A 199 -2.83 22.53 20.16
C GLY A 199 -2.00 22.44 18.88
N ASP A 200 -2.38 23.22 17.87
CA ASP A 200 -1.68 23.35 16.60
C ASP A 200 -0.80 24.61 16.50
N ALA A 201 -0.47 25.24 17.64
CA ALA A 201 0.58 26.25 17.69
C ALA A 201 1.98 25.65 17.36
N VAL A 202 2.12 24.34 17.58
CA VAL A 202 3.23 23.49 17.12
C VAL A 202 2.68 22.08 16.89
N THR A 203 3.38 21.24 16.15
CA THR A 203 3.13 19.79 16.12
C THR A 203 4.31 19.04 16.76
N THR A 204 4.12 17.79 17.15
CA THR A 204 5.21 16.91 17.64
C THR A 204 5.57 15.81 16.62
N MET A 205 5.17 16.04 15.38
CA MET A 205 5.47 15.21 14.21
C MET A 205 5.58 16.08 12.95
N ASP A 206 6.34 15.62 11.97
CA ASP A 206 6.44 16.26 10.65
C ASP A 206 5.26 15.85 9.76
N LEU A 207 4.30 16.77 9.63
CA LEU A 207 3.11 16.60 8.78
C LEU A 207 3.39 16.85 7.28
N ASP A 208 4.51 17.51 6.94
CA ASP A 208 4.84 17.88 5.56
C ASP A 208 5.50 16.71 4.81
N SER A 209 6.12 15.76 5.51
CA SER A 209 6.87 14.64 4.92
C SER A 209 6.11 13.30 4.91
N TRP A 210 5.96 12.71 3.72
CA TRP A 210 5.39 11.37 3.53
C TRP A 210 6.14 10.25 4.26
N SER A 211 7.47 10.36 4.35
CA SER A 211 8.31 9.33 4.98
C SER A 211 8.45 9.54 6.49
N ALA A 212 8.41 10.78 6.97
CA ALA A 212 8.47 11.07 8.40
C ALA A 212 7.23 10.55 9.14
N GLN A 213 6.05 10.65 8.50
CA GLN A 213 4.81 10.06 9.01
C GLN A 213 4.91 8.54 9.25
N ALA A 214 5.77 7.83 8.51
CA ALA A 214 5.99 6.39 8.68
C ALA A 214 7.07 6.03 9.73
N THR A 215 7.87 6.99 10.19
CA THR A 215 9.04 6.75 11.07
C THR A 215 8.87 7.26 12.50
N GLU A 216 7.72 7.84 12.84
CA GLU A 216 7.30 8.23 14.20
C GLU A 216 8.36 9.01 15.00
N ARG A 217 9.16 9.85 14.33
CA ARG A 217 10.14 10.69 15.02
C ARG A 217 9.43 11.77 15.83
N GLN A 218 9.70 11.79 17.14
CA GLN A 218 9.24 12.82 18.08
C GLN A 218 10.08 14.09 17.91
N GLU A 219 9.55 15.06 17.18
CA GLU A 219 10.20 16.35 16.97
C GLU A 219 9.17 17.48 17.01
N VAL A 220 9.44 18.54 17.77
CA VAL A 220 8.62 19.76 17.74
C VAL A 220 8.79 20.43 16.38
N GLN A 221 7.69 20.57 15.65
CA GLN A 221 7.61 21.16 14.32
C GLN A 221 6.66 22.35 14.33
N ARG A 222 6.72 23.13 13.26
CA ARG A 222 5.82 24.27 13.03
C ARG A 222 4.34 23.83 12.96
N PRO A 223 3.37 24.76 13.12
CA PRO A 223 1.95 24.51 12.85
C PRO A 223 1.68 23.83 11.50
N PRO A 224 0.53 23.13 11.34
CA PRO A 224 0.16 22.51 10.07
C PRO A 224 0.16 23.53 8.91
N THR A 225 1.07 23.30 7.97
CA THR A 225 1.43 24.27 6.93
C THR A 225 0.26 24.73 6.04
N PRO A 226 -0.61 23.85 5.50
CA PRO A 226 -1.64 24.29 4.55
C PRO A 226 -2.80 25.04 5.21
N LEU A 227 -2.92 25.00 6.54
CA LEU A 227 -3.99 25.65 7.30
C LEU A 227 -3.50 26.85 8.12
N THR A 228 -2.18 27.09 8.16
CA THR A 228 -1.60 28.21 8.90
C THR A 228 -1.65 29.48 8.06
N THR A 229 -2.35 30.48 8.57
CA THR A 229 -2.80 31.65 7.80
C THR A 229 -2.09 32.94 8.17
N ASN A 230 -1.37 32.95 9.29
CA ASN A 230 -0.52 34.06 9.70
C ASN A 230 0.77 33.54 10.36
N TRP A 231 1.82 33.41 9.54
CA TRP A 231 3.11 32.87 9.97
C TRP A 231 3.86 33.75 10.95
N GLU A 232 3.70 35.07 10.88
CA GLU A 232 4.34 35.98 11.83
C GLU A 232 3.69 35.91 13.21
N ALA A 233 2.37 35.83 13.27
CA ALA A 233 1.65 35.54 14.52
C ALA A 233 2.04 34.16 15.08
N ALA A 234 2.11 33.13 14.23
CA ALA A 234 2.56 31.80 14.64
C ALA A 234 3.98 31.83 15.23
N ARG A 235 4.89 32.57 14.60
CA ARG A 235 6.27 32.75 15.07
C ARG A 235 6.32 33.38 16.47
N VAL A 236 5.51 34.40 16.70
CA VAL A 236 5.39 35.08 18.01
C VAL A 236 4.79 34.13 19.05
N SER A 237 3.76 33.37 18.70
CA SER A 237 3.13 32.36 19.54
C SER A 237 4.14 31.29 19.98
N VAL A 238 4.88 30.71 19.04
CA VAL A 238 5.91 29.70 19.34
C VAL A 238 7.00 30.26 20.27
N ARG A 239 7.43 31.51 20.07
CA ARG A 239 8.39 32.16 20.98
C ARG A 239 7.83 32.34 22.38
N SER A 240 6.58 32.83 22.49
CA SER A 240 5.89 32.99 23.77
C SER A 240 5.77 31.66 24.52
N LEU A 241 5.46 30.56 23.82
CA LEU A 241 5.42 29.22 24.41
C LEU A 241 6.81 28.74 24.85
N ALA A 242 7.85 28.98 24.04
CA ALA A 242 9.22 28.60 24.38
C ALA A 242 9.76 29.30 25.64
N GLU A 243 9.35 30.56 25.87
CA GLU A 243 9.70 31.34 27.07
C GLU A 243 9.10 30.77 28.36
N ARG A 244 8.03 29.96 28.27
CA ARG A 244 7.43 29.26 29.42
C ARG A 244 8.21 28.03 29.87
N MET A 245 9.19 27.59 29.06
CA MET A 245 10.05 26.43 29.35
C MET A 245 9.26 25.19 29.79
N PRO A 246 8.28 24.72 28.99
CA PRO A 246 7.42 23.62 29.37
C PRO A 246 8.18 22.30 29.53
N SER A 247 7.90 21.57 30.61
CA SER A 247 8.50 20.26 30.88
C SER A 247 7.88 19.15 30.02
N VAL A 248 6.67 19.38 29.50
CA VAL A 248 5.95 18.50 28.58
C VAL A 248 5.30 19.33 27.48
N VAL A 249 5.48 18.94 26.22
CA VAL A 249 4.81 19.53 25.05
C VAL A 249 3.92 18.46 24.43
N ALA A 250 2.61 18.66 24.53
CA ALA A 250 1.60 17.79 23.95
C ALA A 250 0.80 18.57 22.90
N ALA A 251 0.99 18.24 21.62
CA ALA A 251 0.42 18.97 20.48
C ALA A 251 -0.86 18.31 19.94
N GLY A 252 -1.58 19.04 19.08
CA GLY A 252 -2.74 18.54 18.34
C GLY A 252 -2.41 17.34 17.45
N HIS A 253 -1.16 17.24 16.99
CA HIS A 253 -0.66 16.13 16.19
C HIS A 253 0.70 15.63 16.69
N GLY A 254 0.90 14.31 16.63
CA GLY A 254 2.14 13.62 17.01
C GLY A 254 2.10 13.01 18.42
N ILE A 255 3.27 12.62 18.93
CA ILE A 255 3.40 12.00 20.25
C ILE A 255 3.93 13.05 21.24
N PRO A 256 3.32 13.22 22.42
CA PRO A 256 3.81 14.16 23.44
C PRO A 256 5.29 13.98 23.76
N ILE A 257 6.00 15.09 23.95
CA ILE A 257 7.43 15.13 24.23
C ILE A 257 7.63 15.53 25.70
N HIS A 258 8.41 14.73 26.43
CA HIS A 258 8.61 14.88 27.87
C HIS A 258 10.04 15.27 28.23
N GLY A 259 10.20 15.95 29.36
CA GLY A 259 11.49 16.26 29.98
C GLY A 259 12.24 17.42 29.30
N PRO A 260 13.55 17.57 29.56
CA PRO A 260 14.34 18.71 29.07
C PRO A 260 14.31 18.90 27.55
N GLN A 261 14.13 17.81 26.79
CA GLN A 261 14.02 17.84 25.34
C GLN A 261 12.77 18.60 24.86
N ALA A 262 11.68 18.63 25.63
CA ALA A 262 10.48 19.37 25.27
C ALA A 262 10.77 20.88 25.19
N THR A 263 11.40 21.43 26.24
CA THR A 263 11.90 22.81 26.26
C THR A 263 12.90 23.08 25.15
N VAL A 264 13.92 22.22 25.01
CA VAL A 264 15.01 22.42 24.04
C VAL A 264 14.47 22.45 22.61
N GLN A 265 13.63 21.49 22.23
CA GLN A 265 13.08 21.43 20.88
C GLN A 265 12.15 22.62 20.57
N LEU A 266 11.35 23.05 21.54
CA LEU A 266 10.49 24.22 21.36
C LEU A 266 11.29 25.53 21.23
N GLN A 267 12.36 25.69 22.02
CA GLN A 267 13.29 26.82 21.91
C GLN A 267 14.05 26.78 20.57
N ASP A 268 14.47 25.61 20.13
CA ASP A 268 15.11 25.40 18.84
C ASP A 268 14.20 25.78 17.67
N LEU A 269 12.91 25.39 17.73
CA LEU A 269 11.92 25.82 16.75
C LEU A 269 11.73 27.34 16.82
N ALA A 270 11.56 27.93 18.01
CA ALA A 270 11.40 29.37 18.17
C ALA A 270 12.58 30.18 17.61
N ALA A 271 13.81 29.67 17.73
CA ALA A 271 15.02 30.30 17.20
C ALA A 271 15.15 30.16 15.68
N ARG A 272 14.62 29.07 15.11
CA ARG A 272 14.77 28.71 13.69
C ARG A 272 13.47 28.81 12.88
N PHE A 273 12.43 29.40 13.46
CA PHE A 273 11.10 29.45 12.87
C PHE A 273 11.12 30.17 11.53
N THR A 274 10.71 29.48 10.48
CA THR A 274 10.65 30.02 9.12
C THR A 274 9.33 29.62 8.46
N PRO A 275 8.63 30.58 7.80
CA PRO A 275 7.46 30.26 7.01
C PRO A 275 7.84 29.35 5.83
N PRO A 276 6.88 28.61 5.24
CA PRO A 276 7.10 27.88 4.01
C PRO A 276 7.53 28.86 2.90
N PRO A 277 8.48 28.46 2.02
CA PRO A 277 9.06 29.35 1.01
C PRO A 277 8.07 29.76 -0.08
N ASN A 278 7.00 28.97 -0.27
CA ASN A 278 5.94 29.21 -1.24
C ASN A 278 4.59 28.94 -0.58
N GLY A 279 3.56 29.65 -1.05
CA GLY A 279 2.22 29.53 -0.54
C GLY A 279 1.48 30.87 -0.58
N ARG A 280 0.15 30.80 -0.64
CA ARG A 280 -0.79 31.91 -0.51
C ARG A 280 -0.50 32.77 0.71
N TYR A 281 -0.19 32.16 1.86
CA TYR A 281 0.04 32.87 3.13
C TYR A 281 1.52 33.10 3.45
N SER A 282 2.45 32.67 2.60
CA SER A 282 3.90 32.75 2.87
C SER A 282 4.44 34.17 2.94
N VAL A 283 3.77 35.13 2.28
CA VAL A 283 4.20 36.54 2.20
C VAL A 283 3.21 37.45 2.92
N GLU A 284 1.92 37.29 2.66
CA GLU A 284 0.85 38.09 3.25
C GLU A 284 -0.09 37.19 4.06
N PRO A 285 -0.50 37.57 5.28
CA PRO A 285 -1.40 36.76 6.09
C PRO A 285 -2.87 36.95 5.67
N ALA A 286 -3.74 36.03 6.09
CA ALA A 286 -5.16 36.34 6.19
C ALA A 286 -5.41 37.29 7.37
N TYR A 287 -6.39 38.18 7.24
CA TYR A 287 -6.83 39.06 8.32
C TYR A 287 -8.25 38.72 8.74
N ALA A 288 -8.46 38.62 10.06
CA ALA A 288 -9.74 38.32 10.68
C ALA A 288 -9.92 39.18 11.94
N ASP A 289 -11.18 39.47 12.27
CA ASP A 289 -11.59 40.20 13.46
C ASP A 289 -12.70 39.45 14.23
N GLN A 290 -13.34 40.11 15.19
CA GLN A 290 -14.40 39.50 16.02
C GLN A 290 -15.68 39.15 15.23
N MET A 291 -15.82 39.63 13.99
CA MET A 291 -16.93 39.31 13.10
C MET A 291 -16.57 38.19 12.12
N GLY A 292 -15.29 37.81 12.01
CA GLY A 292 -14.81 36.69 11.22
C GLY A 292 -13.72 37.09 10.22
N LEU A 293 -13.64 36.37 9.10
CA LEU A 293 -12.68 36.61 8.03
C LEU A 293 -12.95 37.94 7.31
N VAL A 294 -11.93 38.81 7.24
CA VAL A 294 -12.01 40.14 6.63
C VAL A 294 -11.31 40.18 5.28
N SER A 295 -10.09 39.63 5.19
CA SER A 295 -9.34 39.58 3.93
C SER A 295 -8.44 38.35 3.83
N VAL A 296 -8.19 37.93 2.59
CA VAL A 296 -7.28 36.85 2.24
C VAL A 296 -6.42 37.28 1.05
N PRO A 297 -5.12 36.92 1.00
CA PRO A 297 -4.28 37.10 -0.18
C PRO A 297 -4.89 36.41 -1.41
N PRO A 298 -4.55 36.81 -2.64
CA PRO A 298 -5.04 36.13 -3.84
C PRO A 298 -4.56 34.67 -3.90
N PRO A 299 -5.34 33.76 -4.53
CA PRO A 299 -4.95 32.36 -4.64
C PRO A 299 -3.70 32.19 -5.51
N VAL A 300 -2.82 31.25 -5.12
CA VAL A 300 -1.67 30.82 -5.93
C VAL A 300 -2.14 29.72 -6.92
N PRO A 301 -1.75 29.76 -8.21
CA PRO A 301 -2.16 28.75 -9.18
C PRO A 301 -1.74 27.32 -8.79
N ASP A 302 -2.71 26.41 -8.76
CA ASP A 302 -2.49 24.98 -8.53
C ASP A 302 -2.67 24.18 -9.83
N ALA A 303 -1.57 23.79 -10.46
CA ALA A 303 -1.59 23.04 -11.73
C ALA A 303 -1.92 21.55 -11.55
N LEU A 304 -1.87 21.02 -10.33
CA LEU A 304 -1.91 19.58 -10.07
C LEU A 304 -3.26 18.93 -10.43
N PRO A 305 -4.43 19.52 -10.11
CA PRO A 305 -5.73 18.95 -10.49
C PRO A 305 -5.90 18.81 -12.02
N ALA A 306 -5.45 19.81 -12.78
CA ALA A 306 -5.52 19.79 -14.24
C ALA A 306 -4.61 18.70 -14.84
N GLN A 307 -3.40 18.52 -14.28
CA GLN A 307 -2.48 17.45 -14.67
C GLN A 307 -3.06 16.05 -14.38
N LEU A 308 -3.67 15.85 -13.21
CA LEU A 308 -4.32 14.59 -12.84
C LEU A 308 -5.50 14.27 -13.76
N ALA A 309 -6.31 15.27 -14.11
CA ALA A 309 -7.42 15.12 -15.06
C ALA A 309 -6.95 14.69 -16.46
N ALA A 310 -5.85 15.28 -16.95
CA ALA A 310 -5.25 14.92 -18.23
C ALA A 310 -4.73 13.47 -18.24
N VAL A 311 -4.07 13.03 -17.18
CA VAL A 311 -3.63 11.63 -17.02
C VAL A 311 -4.82 10.67 -16.96
N GLY A 312 -5.88 11.04 -16.23
CA GLY A 312 -7.12 10.27 -16.17
C GLY A 312 -7.78 10.09 -17.54
N ALA A 313 -7.86 11.16 -18.34
CA ALA A 313 -8.41 11.12 -19.69
C ALA A 313 -7.60 10.22 -20.64
N LEU A 314 -6.26 10.27 -20.55
CA LEU A 314 -5.38 9.37 -21.31
C LEU A 314 -5.59 7.90 -20.91
N GLY A 315 -5.73 7.62 -19.61
CA GLY A 315 -6.04 6.28 -19.10
C GLY A 315 -7.38 5.75 -19.62
N LEU A 316 -8.41 6.59 -19.68
CA LEU A 316 -9.73 6.23 -20.22
C LEU A 316 -9.67 5.93 -21.73
N GLY A 317 -8.95 6.75 -22.50
CA GLY A 317 -8.72 6.51 -23.93
C GLY A 317 -8.00 5.19 -24.18
N ALA A 318 -7.02 4.88 -23.34
CA ALA A 318 -6.28 3.62 -23.41
C ALA A 318 -7.22 2.42 -23.13
N VAL A 319 -8.00 2.44 -22.05
CA VAL A 319 -8.98 1.38 -21.74
C VAL A 319 -10.01 1.19 -22.85
N ALA A 320 -10.50 2.27 -23.46
CA ALA A 320 -11.40 2.20 -24.61
C ALA A 320 -10.73 1.52 -25.82
N TYR A 321 -9.48 1.88 -26.10
CA TYR A 321 -8.68 1.27 -27.17
C TYR A 321 -8.42 -0.21 -26.93
N GLN A 322 -8.08 -0.63 -25.70
CA GLN A 322 -7.89 -2.05 -25.37
C GLN A 322 -9.19 -2.85 -25.51
N LYS A 323 -10.33 -2.30 -25.09
CA LYS A 323 -11.62 -2.97 -25.30
C LYS A 323 -11.91 -3.13 -26.79
N TRP A 324 -11.58 -2.13 -27.61
CA TRP A 324 -11.73 -2.22 -29.05
C TRP A 324 -10.78 -3.27 -29.65
N SER A 325 -9.51 -3.31 -29.23
CA SER A 325 -8.53 -4.29 -29.73
C SER A 325 -8.75 -5.72 -29.23
N GLN A 326 -9.47 -5.89 -28.12
CA GLN A 326 -9.88 -7.20 -27.58
C GLN A 326 -11.24 -7.68 -28.09
N ARG A 327 -12.03 -6.83 -28.76
CA ARG A 327 -13.23 -7.28 -29.48
C ARG A 327 -12.77 -8.09 -30.68
N GLY A 328 -12.78 -9.42 -30.51
CA GLY A 328 -12.59 -10.35 -31.61
C GLY A 328 -13.58 -10.04 -32.73
N ASP A 329 -13.04 -9.90 -33.94
CA ASP A 329 -13.76 -9.50 -35.14
C ASP A 329 -15.06 -10.33 -35.27
N SER A 330 -16.20 -9.64 -35.37
CA SER A 330 -17.53 -10.25 -35.36
C SER A 330 -17.98 -10.74 -36.74
N GLY A 331 -17.11 -10.64 -37.75
CA GLY A 331 -17.46 -10.87 -39.16
C GLY A 331 -16.93 -12.15 -39.82
N LEU A 332 -16.07 -12.96 -39.17
CA LEU A 332 -15.42 -14.10 -39.83
C LEU A 332 -16.06 -15.46 -39.46
N SER A 333 -16.41 -16.24 -40.48
CA SER A 333 -16.94 -17.61 -40.36
C SER A 333 -15.87 -18.55 -39.76
N GLY A 334 -16.20 -19.25 -38.66
CA GLY A 334 -15.27 -20.19 -38.00
C GLY A 334 -15.19 -20.08 -36.47
N ARG A 335 -16.17 -19.47 -35.78
CA ARG A 335 -16.13 -19.45 -34.30
C ARG A 335 -16.35 -20.85 -33.71
N PRO A 336 -15.51 -21.28 -32.74
CA PRO A 336 -15.75 -22.52 -32.02
C PRO A 336 -17.07 -22.46 -31.25
N ARG A 337 -17.74 -23.61 -31.15
CA ARG A 337 -18.84 -23.83 -30.20
C ARG A 337 -18.28 -24.58 -29.01
N LEU A 338 -17.76 -23.82 -28.04
CA LEU A 338 -17.15 -24.38 -26.84
C LEU A 338 -18.20 -25.02 -25.93
N LYS A 339 -17.91 -26.24 -25.48
CA LYS A 339 -18.79 -26.99 -24.58
C LYS A 339 -18.71 -26.47 -23.15
N PRO A 340 -19.74 -26.67 -22.31
CA PRO A 340 -19.62 -26.50 -20.86
C PRO A 340 -18.50 -27.37 -20.27
N LEU A 341 -17.86 -26.93 -19.18
CA LEU A 341 -16.70 -27.62 -18.58
C LEU A 341 -16.96 -29.10 -18.28
N GLN A 342 -18.14 -29.44 -17.77
CA GLN A 342 -18.53 -30.81 -17.42
C GLN A 342 -18.63 -31.75 -18.63
N GLU A 343 -18.65 -31.21 -19.85
CA GLU A 343 -18.67 -31.97 -21.11
C GLU A 343 -17.32 -31.93 -21.84
N GLN A 344 -16.33 -31.22 -21.28
CA GLN A 344 -15.01 -31.08 -21.90
C GLN A 344 -14.03 -32.16 -21.46
N VAL A 345 -13.19 -32.55 -22.42
CA VAL A 345 -11.92 -33.22 -22.16
C VAL A 345 -10.79 -32.19 -22.30
N ILE A 346 -10.03 -31.98 -21.22
CA ILE A 346 -9.00 -30.94 -21.11
C ILE A 346 -7.62 -31.57 -20.93
N VAL A 347 -6.69 -31.27 -21.84
CA VAL A 347 -5.29 -31.69 -21.72
C VAL A 347 -4.48 -30.58 -21.02
N ILE A 348 -3.74 -30.91 -19.96
CA ILE A 348 -3.00 -29.95 -19.13
C ILE A 348 -1.55 -30.38 -19.00
N THR A 349 -0.62 -29.61 -19.58
CA THR A 349 0.82 -29.83 -19.40
C THR A 349 1.34 -29.14 -18.13
N GLY A 350 2.33 -29.72 -17.46
CA GLY A 350 2.86 -29.19 -16.20
C GLY A 350 1.87 -29.30 -15.04
N ALA A 351 1.06 -30.35 -15.01
CA ALA A 351 -0.04 -30.51 -14.07
C ALA A 351 0.35 -30.99 -12.66
N SER A 352 1.61 -31.33 -12.42
CA SER A 352 2.06 -31.89 -11.13
C SER A 352 2.30 -30.84 -10.02
N SER A 353 2.29 -29.55 -10.34
CA SER A 353 2.47 -28.48 -9.35
C SER A 353 1.88 -27.14 -9.81
N GLY A 354 1.80 -26.18 -8.88
CA GLY A 354 1.46 -24.80 -9.18
C GLY A 354 0.10 -24.62 -9.86
N ILE A 355 0.08 -23.74 -10.87
CA ILE A 355 -1.12 -23.39 -11.66
C ILE A 355 -1.72 -24.62 -12.35
N GLY A 356 -0.90 -25.50 -12.92
CA GLY A 356 -1.37 -26.70 -13.61
C GLY A 356 -2.11 -27.65 -12.69
N LEU A 357 -1.59 -27.87 -11.48
CA LEU A 357 -2.22 -28.69 -10.45
C LEU A 357 -3.55 -28.08 -9.97
N ALA A 358 -3.54 -26.77 -9.67
CA ALA A 358 -4.76 -26.05 -9.27
C ALA A 358 -5.83 -26.09 -10.37
N THR A 359 -5.42 -25.98 -11.64
CA THR A 359 -6.31 -26.06 -12.80
C THR A 359 -6.90 -27.47 -12.95
N ALA A 360 -6.09 -28.52 -12.83
CA ALA A 360 -6.56 -29.90 -12.92
C ALA A 360 -7.60 -30.22 -11.82
N ARG A 361 -7.33 -29.81 -10.59
CA ARG A 361 -8.25 -29.96 -9.46
C ARG A 361 -9.54 -29.16 -9.67
N ALA A 362 -9.44 -27.91 -10.13
CA ALA A 362 -10.62 -27.08 -10.41
C ALA A 362 -11.47 -27.65 -11.56
N ALA A 363 -10.83 -28.16 -12.63
CA ALA A 363 -11.50 -28.76 -13.78
C ALA A 363 -12.29 -30.02 -13.39
N VAL A 364 -11.68 -30.94 -12.65
CA VAL A 364 -12.35 -32.17 -12.18
C VAL A 364 -13.50 -31.86 -11.21
N ARG A 365 -13.33 -30.87 -10.33
CA ARG A 365 -14.42 -30.38 -9.47
C ARG A 365 -15.60 -29.83 -10.28
N ALA A 366 -15.31 -29.19 -11.43
CA ALA A 366 -16.33 -28.70 -12.36
C ALA A 366 -16.93 -29.80 -13.26
N GLY A 367 -16.48 -31.07 -13.13
CA GLY A 367 -16.99 -32.21 -13.89
C GLY A 367 -16.24 -32.54 -15.17
N ALA A 368 -15.18 -31.81 -15.51
CA ALA A 368 -14.41 -32.06 -16.72
C ALA A 368 -13.63 -33.38 -16.63
N SER A 369 -13.39 -34.02 -17.79
CA SER A 369 -12.37 -35.07 -17.89
C SER A 369 -11.01 -34.42 -18.17
N VAL A 370 -9.98 -34.75 -17.41
CA VAL A 370 -8.64 -34.16 -17.57
C VAL A 370 -7.61 -35.21 -17.95
N VAL A 371 -6.74 -34.85 -18.89
CA VAL A 371 -5.50 -35.57 -19.18
C VAL A 371 -4.37 -34.73 -18.61
N VAL A 372 -3.76 -35.20 -17.53
CA VAL A 372 -2.73 -34.47 -16.79
C VAL A 372 -1.35 -34.98 -17.19
N ALA A 373 -0.47 -34.06 -17.61
CA ALA A 373 0.85 -34.39 -18.12
C ALA A 373 1.97 -33.70 -17.32
N SER A 374 3.00 -34.47 -16.99
CA SER A 374 4.26 -34.00 -16.40
C SER A 374 5.35 -35.06 -16.58
N ARG A 375 6.60 -34.71 -16.24
CA ARG A 375 7.72 -35.67 -16.28
C ARG A 375 7.73 -36.67 -15.11
N SER A 376 6.99 -36.41 -14.03
CA SER A 376 7.02 -37.22 -12.80
C SER A 376 5.90 -38.25 -12.78
N ALA A 377 6.21 -39.50 -13.15
CA ALA A 377 5.24 -40.60 -13.10
C ALA A 377 4.61 -40.81 -11.71
N PRO A 378 5.37 -40.78 -10.59
CA PRO A 378 4.78 -40.93 -9.25
C PRO A 378 3.80 -39.80 -8.90
N ALA A 379 4.12 -38.56 -9.25
CA ALA A 379 3.23 -37.42 -9.00
C ALA A 379 1.92 -37.54 -9.80
N LEU A 380 2.01 -38.00 -11.06
CA LEU A 380 0.82 -38.22 -11.90
C LEU A 380 -0.07 -39.33 -11.35
N GLN A 381 0.51 -40.45 -10.89
CA GLN A 381 -0.25 -41.54 -10.27
C GLN A 381 -0.97 -41.06 -9.00
N GLN A 382 -0.28 -40.31 -8.14
CA GLN A 382 -0.87 -39.71 -6.95
C GLN A 382 -2.01 -38.75 -7.33
N LEU A 383 -1.81 -37.91 -8.35
CA LEU A 383 -2.80 -36.93 -8.78
C LEU A 383 -4.04 -37.62 -9.38
N GLU A 384 -3.86 -38.65 -10.20
CA GLU A 384 -4.97 -39.41 -10.78
C GLU A 384 -5.81 -40.09 -9.69
N GLN A 385 -5.17 -40.68 -8.68
CA GLN A 385 -5.85 -41.26 -7.51
C GLN A 385 -6.61 -40.18 -6.72
N GLU A 386 -5.98 -39.04 -6.46
CA GLU A 386 -6.60 -37.93 -5.74
C GLU A 386 -7.84 -37.41 -6.47
N LEU A 387 -7.72 -37.14 -7.78
CA LEU A 387 -8.78 -36.57 -8.60
C LEU A 387 -9.94 -37.55 -8.77
N SER A 388 -9.65 -38.84 -8.97
CA SER A 388 -10.67 -39.89 -9.07
C SER A 388 -11.50 -40.04 -7.80
N ALA A 389 -10.95 -39.68 -6.63
CA ALA A 389 -11.64 -39.76 -5.36
C ALA A 389 -12.49 -38.52 -5.00
N ARG A 390 -12.30 -37.37 -5.68
CA ARG A 390 -12.72 -36.06 -5.18
C ARG A 390 -13.63 -35.23 -6.10
N GLY A 391 -14.12 -35.76 -7.21
CA GLY A 391 -15.02 -35.00 -8.07
C GLY A 391 -15.81 -35.82 -9.09
N PRO A 392 -16.81 -35.19 -9.74
CA PRO A 392 -17.59 -35.82 -10.80
C PRO A 392 -16.82 -36.00 -12.12
N GLY A 393 -15.70 -35.30 -12.28
CA GLY A 393 -14.80 -35.44 -13.43
C GLY A 393 -13.94 -36.71 -13.39
N LYS A 394 -13.19 -36.93 -14.46
CA LYS A 394 -12.25 -38.06 -14.59
C LYS A 394 -10.84 -37.55 -14.79
N ALA A 395 -9.83 -38.29 -14.34
CA ALA A 395 -8.43 -37.96 -14.58
C ALA A 395 -7.70 -39.11 -15.26
N PHE A 396 -6.70 -38.79 -16.07
CA PHE A 396 -5.79 -39.75 -16.68
C PHE A 396 -4.39 -39.14 -16.75
N GLY A 397 -3.42 -39.76 -16.07
CA GLY A 397 -2.04 -39.31 -16.02
C GLY A 397 -1.20 -39.85 -17.17
N VAL A 398 -0.46 -38.97 -17.85
CA VAL A 398 0.45 -39.33 -18.94
C VAL A 398 1.82 -38.69 -18.71
N VAL A 399 2.86 -39.53 -18.64
CA VAL A 399 4.24 -39.03 -18.55
C VAL A 399 4.61 -38.40 -19.88
N CYS A 400 5.05 -37.14 -19.84
CA CYS A 400 5.44 -36.41 -21.03
C CYS A 400 6.44 -35.31 -20.65
N ASP A 401 7.59 -35.32 -21.33
CA ASP A 401 8.45 -34.14 -21.45
C ASP A 401 7.99 -33.28 -22.64
N VAL A 402 7.59 -32.05 -22.35
CA VAL A 402 7.08 -31.14 -23.39
C VAL A 402 8.18 -30.68 -24.35
N SER A 403 9.46 -30.77 -24.00
CA SER A 403 10.55 -30.48 -24.95
C SER A 403 10.74 -31.58 -26.00
N ASN A 404 10.02 -32.70 -25.90
CA ASN A 404 10.07 -33.79 -26.87
C ASN A 404 8.76 -33.83 -27.67
N GLU A 405 8.82 -33.40 -28.93
CA GLU A 405 7.65 -33.40 -29.82
C GLU A 405 6.97 -34.77 -29.93
N THR A 406 7.74 -35.86 -29.94
CA THR A 406 7.19 -37.21 -30.07
C THR A 406 6.35 -37.59 -28.87
N GLU A 407 6.79 -37.24 -27.65
CA GLU A 407 6.03 -37.47 -26.42
C GLU A 407 4.76 -36.61 -26.38
N VAL A 408 4.82 -35.36 -26.84
CA VAL A 408 3.64 -34.48 -26.93
C VAL A 408 2.60 -35.03 -27.92
N ARG A 409 3.03 -35.59 -29.05
CA ARG A 409 2.13 -36.28 -29.99
C ARG A 409 1.53 -37.55 -29.39
N GLN A 410 2.30 -38.30 -28.58
CA GLN A 410 1.80 -39.45 -27.85
C GLN A 410 0.78 -39.04 -26.79
N LEU A 411 0.98 -37.92 -26.09
CA LEU A 411 0.02 -37.34 -25.15
C LEU A 411 -1.32 -37.03 -25.83
N ALA A 412 -1.29 -36.41 -27.02
CA ALA A 412 -2.50 -36.15 -27.79
C ALA A 412 -3.24 -37.44 -28.19
N ARG A 413 -2.50 -38.46 -28.66
CA ARG A 413 -3.06 -39.79 -28.98
C ARG A 413 -3.67 -40.46 -27.76
N ALA A 414 -2.98 -40.44 -26.62
CA ALA A 414 -3.46 -41.01 -25.37
C ALA A 414 -4.78 -40.35 -24.91
N ALA A 415 -4.91 -39.03 -25.08
CA ALA A 415 -6.17 -38.32 -24.83
C ALA A 415 -7.30 -38.77 -25.78
N ILE A 416 -6.98 -38.97 -27.07
CA ILE A 416 -7.92 -39.47 -28.08
C ILE A 416 -8.38 -40.89 -27.76
N ASP A 417 -7.44 -41.80 -27.49
CA ASP A 417 -7.73 -43.20 -27.21
C ASP A 417 -8.54 -43.37 -25.92
N ARG A 418 -8.23 -42.56 -24.90
CA ARG A 418 -8.86 -42.68 -23.57
C ARG A 418 -10.27 -42.09 -23.49
N PHE A 419 -10.51 -40.98 -24.19
CA PHE A 419 -11.73 -40.16 -24.04
C PHE A 419 -12.45 -39.84 -25.36
N GLY A 420 -12.00 -40.37 -26.50
CA GLY A 420 -12.57 -40.06 -27.82
C GLY A 420 -12.17 -38.68 -28.36
N GLY A 421 -11.11 -38.09 -27.80
CA GLY A 421 -10.54 -36.80 -28.19
C GLY A 421 -10.64 -35.76 -27.07
N PHE A 422 -10.07 -34.58 -27.34
CA PHE A 422 -10.08 -33.45 -26.42
C PHE A 422 -10.73 -32.20 -27.03
N ASP A 423 -11.16 -31.29 -26.16
CA ASP A 423 -11.84 -30.04 -26.51
C ASP A 423 -10.97 -28.81 -26.14
N THR A 424 -10.17 -28.91 -25.07
CA THR A 424 -9.26 -27.83 -24.64
C THR A 424 -7.84 -28.37 -24.42
N TRP A 425 -6.83 -27.65 -24.93
CA TRP A 425 -5.42 -27.93 -24.68
C TRP A 425 -4.75 -26.76 -23.96
N ILE A 426 -4.07 -27.04 -22.85
CA ILE A 426 -3.47 -26.03 -21.98
C ILE A 426 -1.94 -26.24 -21.94
N ASN A 427 -1.22 -25.36 -22.62
CA ASN A 427 0.24 -25.30 -22.57
C ASN A 427 0.67 -24.50 -21.34
N ASN A 428 0.76 -25.18 -20.19
CA ASN A 428 1.10 -24.58 -18.90
C ASN A 428 2.52 -24.92 -18.41
N ALA A 429 3.12 -26.02 -18.87
CA ALA A 429 4.48 -26.39 -18.47
C ALA A 429 5.48 -25.25 -18.71
N GLY A 430 6.34 -25.00 -17.72
CA GLY A 430 7.36 -23.98 -17.80
C GLY A 430 8.33 -24.00 -16.62
N VAL A 431 9.51 -23.44 -16.85
CA VAL A 431 10.61 -23.30 -15.88
C VAL A 431 11.16 -21.88 -15.93
N SER A 432 11.96 -21.52 -14.94
CA SER A 432 12.63 -20.22 -14.90
C SER A 432 14.09 -20.35 -14.47
N ILE A 433 14.84 -19.28 -14.73
CA ILE A 433 16.22 -19.09 -14.32
C ILE A 433 16.32 -17.70 -13.70
N TYR A 434 16.87 -17.63 -12.50
CA TYR A 434 17.26 -16.39 -11.83
C TYR A 434 18.75 -16.17 -11.98
N GLY A 435 19.16 -15.00 -12.45
CA GLY A 435 20.56 -14.62 -12.61
C GLY A 435 20.75 -13.45 -13.57
N LYS A 436 21.90 -12.78 -13.51
CA LYS A 436 22.24 -11.78 -14.53
C LYS A 436 22.50 -12.46 -15.87
N LEU A 437 22.17 -11.78 -16.97
CA LEU A 437 22.21 -12.38 -18.32
C LEU A 437 23.62 -12.83 -18.73
N GLU A 438 24.65 -12.14 -18.24
CA GLU A 438 26.06 -12.46 -18.44
C GLU A 438 26.55 -13.64 -17.58
N GLU A 439 25.85 -13.96 -16.49
CA GLU A 439 26.22 -15.01 -15.53
C GLU A 439 25.52 -16.35 -15.83
N VAL A 440 24.36 -16.32 -16.47
CA VAL A 440 23.57 -17.53 -16.80
C VAL A 440 24.23 -18.30 -17.96
N ALA A 441 24.44 -19.60 -17.78
CA ALA A 441 25.07 -20.46 -18.78
C ALA A 441 24.18 -20.63 -20.03
N ARG A 442 24.80 -20.71 -21.20
CA ARG A 442 24.07 -20.72 -22.48
C ARG A 442 23.24 -21.99 -22.69
N ASP A 443 23.71 -23.14 -22.21
CA ASP A 443 22.97 -24.39 -22.32
C ASP A 443 21.71 -24.39 -21.45
N ASP A 444 21.75 -23.70 -20.29
CA ASP A 444 20.55 -23.50 -19.47
C ASP A 444 19.55 -22.57 -20.17
N MET A 445 20.05 -21.53 -20.86
CA MET A 445 19.17 -20.66 -21.66
C MET A 445 18.48 -21.43 -22.78
N ARG A 446 19.21 -22.31 -23.48
CA ARG A 446 18.65 -23.18 -24.52
C ARG A 446 17.61 -24.13 -23.93
N GLN A 447 17.96 -24.83 -22.85
CA GLN A 447 17.04 -25.77 -22.18
C GLN A 447 15.75 -25.09 -21.72
N LEU A 448 15.84 -23.85 -21.22
CA LEU A 448 14.65 -23.08 -20.86
C LEU A 448 13.75 -22.81 -22.09
N PHE A 449 14.34 -22.53 -23.26
CA PHE A 449 13.58 -22.35 -24.50
C PHE A 449 12.97 -23.66 -25.02
N GLU A 450 13.68 -24.79 -24.91
CA GLU A 450 13.14 -26.11 -25.25
C GLU A 450 11.84 -26.40 -24.48
N ILE A 451 11.77 -26.01 -23.21
CA ILE A 451 10.59 -26.23 -22.38
C ILE A 451 9.54 -25.12 -22.60
N ASN A 452 9.92 -23.85 -22.40
CA ASN A 452 8.97 -22.74 -22.32
C ASN A 452 8.43 -22.29 -23.69
N PHE A 453 9.21 -22.47 -24.75
CA PHE A 453 8.83 -22.06 -26.10
C PHE A 453 8.50 -23.28 -26.96
N TRP A 454 9.44 -24.19 -27.18
CA TRP A 454 9.21 -25.36 -28.03
C TRP A 454 8.13 -26.28 -27.47
N GLY A 455 8.05 -26.47 -26.15
CA GLY A 455 6.93 -27.19 -25.54
C GLY A 455 5.55 -26.58 -25.85
N VAL A 456 5.46 -25.24 -25.91
CA VAL A 456 4.23 -24.55 -26.33
C VAL A 456 3.95 -24.75 -27.81
N VAL A 457 4.99 -24.70 -28.66
CA VAL A 457 4.88 -24.95 -30.10
C VAL A 457 4.38 -26.37 -30.36
N HIS A 458 5.03 -27.38 -29.79
CA HIS A 458 4.66 -28.78 -29.94
C HIS A 458 3.22 -29.04 -29.49
N GLY A 459 2.85 -28.55 -28.30
CA GLY A 459 1.50 -28.73 -27.77
C GLY A 459 0.43 -28.01 -28.60
N SER A 460 0.69 -26.77 -29.02
CA SER A 460 -0.25 -26.00 -29.84
C SER A 460 -0.48 -26.64 -31.22
N LEU A 461 0.58 -27.13 -31.88
CA LEU A 461 0.45 -27.76 -33.19
C LEU A 461 -0.21 -29.15 -33.10
N ALA A 462 0.12 -29.95 -32.08
CA ALA A 462 -0.55 -31.23 -31.83
C ALA A 462 -2.04 -31.03 -31.51
N ALA A 463 -2.38 -30.01 -30.72
CA ALA A 463 -3.76 -29.66 -30.42
C ALA A 463 -4.52 -29.21 -31.68
N LEU A 464 -3.91 -28.33 -32.49
CA LEU A 464 -4.52 -27.82 -33.72
C LEU A 464 -4.79 -28.95 -34.74
N GLU A 465 -3.88 -29.92 -34.85
CA GLU A 465 -4.03 -31.08 -35.75
C GLU A 465 -5.35 -31.83 -35.50
N HIS A 466 -5.73 -31.99 -34.22
CA HIS A 466 -6.98 -32.62 -33.80
C HIS A 466 -8.18 -31.66 -33.86
N LEU A 467 -8.04 -30.45 -33.30
CA LEU A 467 -9.17 -29.53 -33.11
C LEU A 467 -9.68 -28.94 -34.43
N LYS A 468 -8.84 -28.80 -35.46
CA LYS A 468 -9.24 -28.22 -36.75
C LYS A 468 -10.27 -29.07 -37.51
N THR A 469 -10.32 -30.38 -37.25
CA THR A 469 -11.26 -31.32 -37.92
C THR A 469 -12.41 -31.76 -37.01
N ARG A 470 -12.37 -31.43 -35.71
CA ARG A 470 -13.41 -31.81 -34.75
C ARG A 470 -14.69 -30.97 -34.93
N PRO A 471 -15.88 -31.59 -34.99
CA PRO A 471 -17.13 -30.84 -35.01
C PRO A 471 -17.27 -29.94 -33.78
N GLY A 472 -17.56 -28.65 -34.00
CA GLY A 472 -17.64 -27.64 -32.93
C GLY A 472 -16.28 -27.07 -32.50
N GLY A 473 -15.18 -27.76 -32.83
CA GLY A 473 -13.81 -27.29 -32.62
C GLY A 473 -13.35 -27.31 -31.17
N GLY A 474 -12.59 -26.30 -30.74
CA GLY A 474 -12.08 -26.24 -29.36
C GLY A 474 -11.18 -25.05 -29.05
N THR A 475 -10.43 -25.15 -27.95
CA THR A 475 -9.59 -24.06 -27.43
C THR A 475 -8.15 -24.52 -27.19
N ILE A 476 -7.20 -23.68 -27.59
CA ILE A 476 -5.78 -23.79 -27.21
C ILE A 476 -5.46 -22.59 -26.31
N ILE A 477 -4.98 -22.88 -25.09
CA ILE A 477 -4.62 -21.88 -24.09
C ILE A 477 -3.12 -21.94 -23.86
N ASN A 478 -2.43 -20.84 -24.19
CA ASN A 478 -0.99 -20.70 -23.97
C ASN A 478 -0.74 -19.82 -22.73
N LEU A 479 0.06 -20.33 -21.79
CA LEU A 479 0.43 -19.59 -20.59
C LEU A 479 1.64 -18.68 -20.89
N GLY A 480 1.35 -17.41 -21.09
CA GLY A 480 2.32 -16.32 -21.09
C GLY A 480 2.68 -15.89 -19.67
N SER A 481 2.86 -14.58 -19.50
CA SER A 481 3.04 -13.92 -18.21
C SER A 481 2.76 -12.43 -18.36
N ALA A 482 2.57 -11.68 -17.28
CA ALA A 482 2.78 -10.22 -17.30
C ALA A 482 4.16 -9.89 -17.91
N LEU A 483 5.13 -10.79 -17.74
CA LEU A 483 6.46 -10.70 -18.33
C LEU A 483 6.52 -11.01 -19.84
N SER A 484 5.38 -11.29 -20.49
CA SER A 484 5.22 -11.27 -21.96
C SER A 484 4.97 -9.87 -22.52
N GLU A 485 4.74 -8.88 -21.66
CA GLU A 485 4.55 -7.48 -22.06
C GLU A 485 5.69 -6.57 -21.62
N ARG A 486 6.33 -6.87 -20.48
CA ARG A 486 7.46 -6.09 -19.95
C ARG A 486 8.49 -7.01 -19.29
N VAL A 487 9.76 -6.63 -19.36
CA VAL A 487 10.85 -7.41 -18.74
C VAL A 487 11.13 -6.95 -17.30
N ILE A 488 11.68 -7.86 -16.49
CA ILE A 488 12.26 -7.54 -15.17
C ILE A 488 13.71 -8.04 -15.12
N PRO A 489 14.58 -7.38 -14.32
CA PRO A 489 15.94 -7.84 -14.13
C PRO A 489 15.99 -9.23 -13.47
N LEU A 490 17.13 -9.92 -13.62
CA LEU A 490 17.40 -11.26 -13.09
C LEU A 490 16.59 -12.41 -13.68
N GLN A 491 15.55 -12.14 -14.47
CA GLN A 491 14.74 -13.16 -15.17
C GLN A 491 14.74 -12.94 -16.69
N GLY A 492 15.81 -12.39 -17.25
CA GLY A 492 15.87 -11.95 -18.64
C GLY A 492 15.60 -13.07 -19.66
N THR A 493 16.18 -14.26 -19.46
CA THR A 493 15.94 -15.44 -20.33
C THR A 493 14.49 -15.90 -20.27
N TYR A 494 13.90 -15.95 -19.07
CA TYR A 494 12.49 -16.28 -18.89
C TYR A 494 11.59 -15.27 -19.62
N CYS A 495 11.84 -13.97 -19.42
CA CYS A 495 11.11 -12.90 -20.12
C CYS A 495 11.19 -13.09 -21.64
N ALA A 496 12.40 -13.29 -22.20
CA ALA A 496 12.57 -13.52 -23.63
C ALA A 496 11.72 -14.69 -24.15
N SER A 497 11.70 -15.83 -23.42
CA SER A 497 10.85 -16.97 -23.79
C SER A 497 9.35 -16.64 -23.77
N LYS A 498 8.89 -15.84 -22.79
CA LYS A 498 7.49 -15.43 -22.66
C LYS A 498 7.06 -14.39 -23.70
N PHE A 499 7.98 -13.57 -24.21
CA PHE A 499 7.75 -12.76 -25.41
C PHE A 499 7.66 -13.63 -26.67
N ALA A 500 8.51 -14.65 -26.81
CA ALA A 500 8.45 -15.59 -27.94
C ALA A 500 7.12 -16.36 -27.98
N VAL A 501 6.63 -16.84 -26.83
CA VAL A 501 5.31 -17.47 -26.71
C VAL A 501 4.19 -16.55 -27.20
N ARG A 502 4.24 -15.26 -26.85
CA ARG A 502 3.26 -14.28 -27.32
C ARG A 502 3.31 -14.13 -28.84
N GLY A 503 4.50 -13.91 -29.41
CA GLY A 503 4.67 -13.78 -30.86
C GLY A 503 4.16 -14.99 -31.62
N PHE A 504 4.51 -16.20 -31.16
CA PHE A 504 4.01 -17.45 -31.73
C PHE A 504 2.48 -17.59 -31.63
N THR A 505 1.92 -17.30 -30.46
CA THR A 505 0.46 -17.39 -30.24
C THR A 505 -0.30 -16.41 -31.13
N ASP A 506 0.21 -15.18 -31.28
CA ASP A 506 -0.38 -14.16 -32.14
C ASP A 506 -0.34 -14.57 -33.63
N ALA A 507 0.80 -15.10 -34.09
CA ALA A 507 0.95 -15.60 -35.47
C ALA A 507 0.01 -16.78 -35.75
N LEU A 508 0.05 -17.82 -34.91
CA LEU A 508 -0.77 -19.02 -35.08
C LEU A 508 -2.27 -18.68 -35.05
N ARG A 509 -2.70 -17.75 -34.19
CA ARG A 509 -4.09 -17.32 -34.14
C ARG A 509 -4.54 -16.73 -35.47
N MET A 510 -3.75 -15.84 -36.07
CA MET A 510 -4.08 -15.22 -37.36
C MET A 510 -4.18 -16.27 -38.48
N GLU A 511 -3.29 -17.28 -38.49
CA GLU A 511 -3.33 -18.38 -39.46
C GLU A 511 -4.58 -19.27 -39.29
N VAL A 512 -4.94 -19.59 -38.04
CA VAL A 512 -6.15 -20.35 -37.69
C VAL A 512 -7.42 -19.60 -38.10
N GLU A 513 -7.49 -18.31 -37.80
CA GLU A 513 -8.61 -17.43 -38.18
C GLU A 513 -8.73 -17.31 -39.71
N LYS A 514 -7.60 -17.10 -40.41
CA LYS A 514 -7.56 -17.03 -41.88
C LYS A 514 -8.02 -18.32 -42.55
N SER A 515 -7.72 -19.46 -41.94
CA SER A 515 -8.11 -20.79 -42.43
C SER A 515 -9.58 -21.14 -42.10
N GLY A 516 -10.26 -20.33 -41.28
CA GLY A 516 -11.64 -20.59 -40.85
C GLY A 516 -11.79 -21.80 -39.92
N TYR A 517 -10.70 -22.23 -39.28
CA TYR A 517 -10.77 -23.37 -38.35
C TYR A 517 -11.54 -22.98 -37.08
N PRO A 518 -12.38 -23.88 -36.53
CA PRO A 518 -13.16 -23.62 -35.32
C PRO A 518 -12.29 -23.72 -34.07
N VAL A 519 -11.18 -22.99 -33.98
CA VAL A 519 -10.24 -23.10 -32.86
C VAL A 519 -9.98 -21.72 -32.27
N SER A 520 -10.22 -21.55 -30.97
CA SER A 520 -9.83 -20.34 -30.25
C SER A 520 -8.40 -20.48 -29.72
N LEU A 521 -7.58 -19.45 -29.91
CA LEU A 521 -6.25 -19.35 -29.29
C LEU A 521 -6.22 -18.20 -28.27
N THR A 522 -6.04 -18.54 -27.01
CA THR A 522 -5.99 -17.59 -25.90
C THR A 522 -4.60 -17.51 -25.29
N LEU A 523 -4.10 -16.29 -25.10
CA LEU A 523 -2.89 -16.02 -24.31
C LEU A 523 -3.30 -15.57 -22.89
N VAL A 524 -3.06 -16.43 -21.90
CA VAL A 524 -3.27 -16.07 -20.49
C VAL A 524 -1.98 -15.49 -19.91
N LYS A 525 -2.06 -14.37 -19.19
CA LYS A 525 -0.94 -13.58 -18.67
C LYS A 525 -1.01 -13.44 -17.15
N PRO A 526 -0.52 -14.43 -16.39
CA PRO A 526 -0.51 -14.36 -14.93
C PRO A 526 0.40 -13.26 -14.37
N ALA A 527 0.01 -12.70 -13.22
CA ALA A 527 0.86 -11.89 -12.34
C ALA A 527 1.91 -12.75 -11.60
N ALA A 528 2.50 -12.21 -10.53
CA ALA A 528 3.27 -13.03 -9.59
C ALA A 528 2.31 -13.96 -8.81
N ILE A 529 2.57 -15.26 -8.82
CA ILE A 529 1.66 -16.29 -8.24
C ILE A 529 2.42 -17.11 -7.20
N ASP A 530 1.79 -17.35 -6.05
CA ASP A 530 2.31 -18.20 -4.99
C ASP A 530 2.30 -19.67 -5.41
N THR A 531 3.37 -20.10 -6.06
CA THR A 531 3.57 -21.47 -6.56
C THR A 531 4.98 -21.93 -6.27
N PRO A 532 5.27 -23.24 -6.37
CA PRO A 532 6.63 -23.76 -6.30
C PRO A 532 7.61 -23.24 -7.38
N TYR A 533 7.19 -22.28 -8.21
CA TYR A 533 7.96 -21.68 -9.31
C TYR A 533 9.37 -21.25 -8.90
N VAL A 534 9.50 -20.58 -7.76
CA VAL A 534 10.81 -20.12 -7.24
C VAL A 534 11.69 -21.32 -6.90
N GLN A 535 11.13 -22.30 -6.21
CA GLN A 535 11.86 -23.50 -5.79
C GLN A 535 12.24 -24.41 -6.96
N HIS A 536 11.47 -24.35 -8.06
CA HIS A 536 11.73 -25.08 -9.29
C HIS A 536 12.68 -24.34 -10.23
N ALA A 537 12.92 -23.05 -10.02
CA ALA A 537 13.81 -22.28 -10.86
C ALA A 537 15.27 -22.66 -10.63
N LYS A 538 16.09 -22.55 -11.68
CA LYS A 538 17.55 -22.62 -11.51
C LYS A 538 18.05 -21.27 -11.00
N ASN A 539 18.74 -21.26 -9.87
CA ASN A 539 19.16 -20.04 -9.20
C ASN A 539 20.68 -19.80 -9.34
N TYR A 540 21.07 -18.67 -9.91
CA TYR A 540 22.47 -18.17 -9.97
C TYR A 540 22.76 -17.10 -8.93
N LEU A 541 21.75 -16.62 -8.21
CA LEU A 541 21.90 -15.61 -7.16
C LEU A 541 22.59 -16.19 -5.92
N SER A 542 23.04 -15.30 -5.03
CA SER A 542 23.66 -15.65 -3.75
C SER A 542 22.66 -16.17 -2.70
N ASP A 543 21.39 -15.81 -2.86
CA ASP A 543 20.28 -16.05 -1.94
C ASP A 543 19.05 -16.57 -2.71
N GLU A 544 18.07 -17.10 -2.00
CA GLU A 544 16.83 -17.59 -2.59
C GLU A 544 16.03 -16.44 -3.22
N PRO A 545 15.46 -16.62 -4.43
CA PRO A 545 14.63 -15.59 -5.01
C PRO A 545 13.30 -15.47 -4.26
N LYS A 546 12.62 -14.33 -4.39
CA LYS A 546 11.20 -14.19 -4.01
C LYS A 546 10.39 -13.48 -5.07
N ASN A 547 9.10 -13.76 -5.09
CA ASN A 547 8.17 -13.05 -5.96
C ASN A 547 7.89 -11.64 -5.41
N PRO A 548 7.98 -10.59 -6.25
CA PRO A 548 7.63 -9.25 -5.82
C PRO A 548 6.10 -9.14 -5.61
N PRO A 549 5.65 -8.46 -4.54
CA PRO A 549 4.24 -8.24 -4.31
C PRO A 549 3.62 -7.30 -5.36
N PRO A 550 2.29 -7.38 -5.60
CA PRO A 550 1.34 -8.31 -4.99
C PRO A 550 1.41 -9.72 -5.60
N VAL A 551 1.30 -10.73 -4.73
CA VAL A 551 1.31 -12.16 -5.11
C VAL A 551 -0.11 -12.73 -5.00
N TYR A 552 -0.54 -13.52 -5.98
CA TYR A 552 -1.88 -14.12 -6.04
C TYR A 552 -1.85 -15.63 -5.86
N ALA A 553 -2.98 -16.19 -5.46
CA ALA A 553 -3.20 -17.62 -5.41
C ALA A 553 -3.22 -18.26 -6.83
N PRO A 554 -2.67 -19.48 -7.04
CA PRO A 554 -2.75 -20.20 -8.30
C PRO A 554 -4.19 -20.47 -8.77
N GLU A 555 -5.14 -20.52 -7.86
CA GLU A 555 -6.57 -20.67 -8.09
C GLU A 555 -7.13 -19.48 -8.89
N VAL A 556 -6.60 -18.27 -8.71
CA VAL A 556 -6.97 -17.10 -9.53
C VAL A 556 -6.66 -17.37 -11.01
N VAL A 557 -5.52 -18.00 -11.30
CA VAL A 557 -5.14 -18.35 -12.67
C VAL A 557 -5.97 -19.52 -13.18
N ALA A 558 -6.21 -20.54 -12.35
CA ALA A 558 -7.05 -21.68 -12.69
C ALA A 558 -8.47 -21.24 -13.09
N GLU A 559 -9.09 -20.32 -12.34
CA GLU A 559 -10.40 -19.75 -12.66
C GLU A 559 -10.39 -19.05 -14.04
N VAL A 560 -9.37 -18.24 -14.32
CA VAL A 560 -9.21 -17.57 -15.61
C VAL A 560 -9.04 -18.57 -16.76
N ILE A 561 -8.20 -19.59 -16.58
CA ILE A 561 -7.97 -20.64 -17.57
C ILE A 561 -9.28 -21.37 -17.88
N LEU A 562 -10.04 -21.78 -16.87
CA LEU A 562 -11.31 -22.49 -17.06
C LEU A 562 -12.39 -21.60 -17.69
N HIS A 563 -12.39 -20.30 -17.39
CA HIS A 563 -13.23 -19.33 -18.09
C HIS A 563 -12.87 -19.26 -19.59
N CYS A 564 -11.58 -19.18 -19.93
CA CYS A 564 -11.12 -19.18 -21.33
C CYS A 564 -11.40 -20.50 -22.06
N ALA A 565 -11.47 -21.63 -21.33
CA ALA A 565 -11.83 -22.92 -21.91
C ALA A 565 -13.28 -22.95 -22.45
N VAL A 566 -14.18 -22.10 -21.92
CA VAL A 566 -15.59 -22.02 -22.33
C VAL A 566 -15.97 -20.69 -23.00
N THR A 567 -15.11 -19.67 -22.90
CA THR A 567 -15.33 -18.33 -23.45
C THR A 567 -14.14 -17.93 -24.33
N PRO A 568 -14.30 -17.80 -25.66
CA PRO A 568 -13.21 -17.40 -26.54
C PRO A 568 -12.70 -15.99 -26.19
N GLU A 569 -11.44 -15.88 -25.80
CA GLU A 569 -10.78 -14.60 -25.54
C GLU A 569 -9.40 -14.55 -26.23
N ARG A 570 -9.01 -13.37 -26.72
CA ARG A 570 -7.70 -13.19 -27.36
C ARG A 570 -6.56 -13.24 -26.34
N ASP A 571 -6.64 -12.35 -25.35
CA ASP A 571 -5.63 -12.11 -24.32
C ASP A 571 -6.34 -11.89 -22.98
N ARG A 572 -5.89 -12.58 -21.93
CA ARG A 572 -6.49 -12.45 -20.60
C ARG A 572 -5.42 -12.35 -19.51
N TYR A 573 -5.46 -11.29 -18.71
CA TYR A 573 -4.64 -11.19 -17.51
C TYR A 573 -5.27 -12.01 -16.38
N ALA A 574 -4.43 -12.57 -15.52
CA ALA A 574 -4.86 -13.18 -14.26
C ALA A 574 -4.17 -12.45 -13.11
N GLY A 575 -4.95 -11.72 -12.31
CA GLY A 575 -4.49 -10.77 -11.28
C GLY A 575 -4.45 -9.32 -11.78
N GLY A 576 -5.06 -8.40 -11.01
CA GLY A 576 -5.14 -6.97 -11.36
C GLY A 576 -3.78 -6.27 -11.53
N ALA A 577 -2.75 -6.77 -10.85
CA ALA A 577 -1.38 -6.26 -11.02
C ALA A 577 -0.81 -6.57 -12.40
N ALA A 578 -1.07 -7.75 -12.98
CA ALA A 578 -0.60 -8.07 -14.33
C ALA A 578 -1.18 -7.09 -15.37
N ALA A 579 -2.45 -6.73 -15.21
CA ALA A 579 -3.10 -5.73 -16.06
C ALA A 579 -2.43 -4.34 -15.88
N ALA A 580 -2.21 -3.89 -14.65
CA ALA A 580 -1.53 -2.62 -14.36
C ALA A 580 -0.10 -2.58 -14.94
N PHE A 581 0.66 -3.68 -14.80
CA PHE A 581 2.01 -3.82 -15.36
C PHE A 581 2.02 -3.68 -16.88
N GLY A 582 1.10 -4.36 -17.59
CA GLY A 582 0.99 -4.24 -19.05
C GLY A 582 0.60 -2.83 -19.50
N TRP A 583 -0.21 -2.12 -18.72
CA TRP A 583 -0.59 -0.73 -19.01
C TRP A 583 0.56 0.26 -18.82
N MET A 584 1.33 0.09 -17.76
CA MET A 584 2.42 0.98 -17.41
C MET A 584 3.53 1.00 -18.47
N GLU A 585 3.81 -0.15 -19.09
CA GLU A 585 4.74 -0.25 -20.23
C GLU A 585 4.30 0.58 -21.43
N LYS A 586 3.02 0.49 -21.79
CA LYS A 586 2.49 1.15 -22.99
C LYS A 586 2.44 2.67 -22.85
N LEU A 587 2.22 3.17 -21.64
CA LEU A 587 2.03 4.60 -21.40
C LEU A 587 3.34 5.31 -21.05
N MET A 588 4.25 4.66 -20.31
CA MET A 588 5.44 5.33 -19.76
C MET A 588 6.63 4.37 -19.55
N PRO A 589 7.30 3.91 -20.62
CA PRO A 589 8.36 2.89 -20.52
C PRO A 589 9.57 3.37 -19.70
N ARG A 590 10.14 4.54 -20.04
CA ARG A 590 11.40 5.06 -19.45
C ARG A 590 11.34 5.41 -17.96
N PRO A 591 10.33 6.16 -17.44
CA PRO A 591 10.24 6.44 -16.00
C PRO A 591 10.08 5.15 -15.21
N THR A 592 9.29 4.23 -15.75
CA THR A 592 9.05 2.94 -15.13
C THR A 592 10.30 2.07 -15.10
N ASP A 593 11.14 2.09 -16.15
CA ASP A 593 12.43 1.36 -16.15
C ASP A 593 13.34 1.84 -15.03
N LYS A 594 13.34 3.16 -14.77
CA LYS A 594 14.16 3.76 -13.71
C LYS A 594 13.65 3.40 -12.32
N ILE A 595 12.34 3.39 -12.11
CA ILE A 595 11.70 3.01 -10.83
C ILE A 595 11.92 1.52 -10.57
N MET A 596 11.63 0.67 -11.56
CA MET A 596 11.77 -0.77 -11.45
C MET A 596 13.23 -1.19 -11.33
N GLY A 597 14.14 -0.57 -12.08
CA GLY A 597 15.58 -0.81 -11.95
C GLY A 597 16.13 -0.48 -10.56
N ALA A 598 15.57 0.53 -9.88
CA ALA A 598 15.97 0.89 -8.52
C ALA A 598 15.34 0.03 -7.42
N ALA A 599 14.18 -0.59 -7.66
CA ALA A 599 13.40 -1.29 -6.62
C ALA A 599 13.28 -2.81 -6.80
N LEU A 600 13.23 -3.33 -8.03
CA LEU A 600 12.94 -4.74 -8.30
C LEU A 600 14.14 -5.67 -8.26
N PHE A 601 15.37 -5.14 -8.25
CA PHE A 601 16.53 -5.96 -7.91
C PHE A 601 16.38 -6.45 -6.46
N ASP A 602 16.33 -5.52 -5.51
CA ASP A 602 16.26 -5.84 -4.07
C ASP A 602 14.99 -6.59 -3.68
N GLN A 603 13.86 -6.33 -4.33
CA GLN A 603 12.60 -7.03 -4.04
C GLN A 603 12.58 -8.49 -4.48
N GLN A 604 13.51 -8.94 -5.33
CA GLN A 604 13.63 -10.35 -5.73
C GLN A 604 14.56 -11.16 -4.82
N HIS A 605 15.24 -10.51 -3.87
CA HIS A 605 16.11 -11.15 -2.89
C HIS A 605 15.34 -11.48 -1.61
N SER A 606 15.35 -12.74 -1.18
CA SER A 606 14.72 -13.15 0.09
C SER A 606 15.60 -12.85 1.30
N GLY A 607 16.92 -12.84 1.12
CA GLY A 607 17.90 -12.83 2.22
C GLY A 607 18.24 -14.22 2.76
N GLU A 608 17.52 -15.26 2.35
CA GLU A 608 17.79 -16.65 2.75
C GLU A 608 18.88 -17.29 1.89
N PRO A 609 19.76 -18.15 2.46
CA PRO A 609 20.83 -18.78 1.68
C PRO A 609 20.31 -19.58 0.48
N ALA A 610 20.93 -19.40 -0.70
CA ALA A 610 20.55 -20.14 -1.90
C ALA A 610 20.73 -21.65 -1.75
N ARG A 611 19.76 -22.43 -2.23
CA ARG A 611 19.86 -23.88 -2.38
C ARG A 611 20.93 -24.27 -3.40
N PRO A 612 21.42 -25.53 -3.37
CA PRO A 612 22.39 -25.99 -4.35
C PRO A 612 21.90 -25.76 -5.78
N ARG A 613 22.74 -25.20 -6.67
CA ARG A 613 22.36 -24.80 -8.05
C ARG A 613 21.70 -25.91 -8.90
N GLY A 614 21.89 -27.18 -8.54
CA GLY A 614 21.28 -28.34 -9.19
C GLY A 614 19.89 -28.73 -8.68
N SER A 615 19.34 -28.04 -7.67
CA SER A 615 18.06 -28.42 -7.02
C SER A 615 16.80 -28.01 -7.78
N GLY A 616 16.93 -27.20 -8.83
CA GLY A 616 15.81 -26.77 -9.67
C GLY A 616 15.32 -27.87 -10.62
N SER A 617 14.22 -27.62 -11.33
CA SER A 617 13.58 -28.58 -12.23
C SER A 617 13.95 -28.40 -13.70
N LEU A 618 15.05 -27.70 -14.01
CA LEU A 618 15.41 -27.39 -15.40
C LEU A 618 15.70 -28.66 -16.22
N TYR A 619 16.49 -29.59 -15.65
CA TYR A 619 16.85 -30.87 -16.29
C TYR A 619 16.14 -32.08 -15.70
N GLN A 620 15.78 -32.02 -14.42
CA GLN A 620 15.19 -33.13 -13.66
C GLN A 620 13.73 -32.79 -13.31
N PRO A 621 12.83 -33.78 -13.17
CA PRO A 621 11.51 -33.54 -12.63
C PRO A 621 11.60 -33.03 -11.19
N SER A 622 10.67 -32.18 -10.78
CA SER A 622 10.44 -31.94 -9.36
C SER A 622 10.01 -33.25 -8.70
N GLY A 623 10.34 -33.42 -7.41
CA GLY A 623 10.07 -34.65 -6.66
C GLY A 623 8.59 -35.09 -6.68
N PRO A 624 8.25 -36.23 -6.06
CA PRO A 624 6.92 -36.84 -6.20
C PRO A 624 5.79 -36.02 -5.55
N ALA A 625 6.10 -35.01 -4.74
CA ALA A 625 5.12 -34.27 -3.96
C ALA A 625 4.30 -33.28 -4.81
N LEU A 626 2.98 -33.43 -4.78
CA LEU A 626 2.02 -32.47 -5.34
C LEU A 626 1.95 -31.21 -4.48
N ARG A 627 2.34 -30.05 -5.04
CA ARG A 627 2.30 -28.76 -4.34
C ARG A 627 1.72 -27.67 -5.25
N GLU A 628 0.62 -27.06 -4.83
CA GLU A 628 0.04 -25.89 -5.52
C GLU A 628 0.70 -24.59 -5.10
N ARG A 629 0.97 -24.44 -3.80
CA ARG A 629 1.52 -23.23 -3.20
C ARG A 629 3.03 -23.31 -3.02
N GLY A 630 3.70 -22.16 -3.16
CA GLY A 630 5.14 -22.02 -2.95
C GLY A 630 5.52 -21.76 -1.50
N GLY A 631 4.54 -21.40 -0.65
CA GLY A 631 4.82 -21.02 0.74
C GLY A 631 5.36 -19.60 0.84
N TYR A 632 4.80 -18.68 0.04
CA TYR A 632 5.15 -17.26 0.13
C TYR A 632 4.87 -16.70 1.53
N GLU A 633 5.88 -16.11 2.17
CA GLU A 633 5.77 -15.60 3.56
C GLU A 633 4.95 -14.30 3.66
N GLY A 634 4.76 -13.59 2.54
CA GLY A 634 3.97 -12.36 2.49
C GLY A 634 2.48 -12.60 2.27
N LYS A 635 1.72 -11.51 2.15
CA LYS A 635 0.27 -11.58 1.89
C LYS A 635 -0.02 -12.12 0.48
N VAL A 636 -0.69 -13.27 0.42
CA VAL A 636 -1.21 -13.86 -0.82
C VAL A 636 -2.66 -13.43 -1.05
N LEU A 637 -2.95 -12.91 -2.24
CA LEU A 637 -4.30 -12.52 -2.64
C LEU A 637 -5.04 -13.73 -3.20
N GLU A 638 -5.98 -14.25 -2.41
CA GLU A 638 -6.83 -15.40 -2.79
C GLU A 638 -7.84 -15.07 -3.90
N THR A 639 -8.12 -13.79 -4.10
CA THR A 639 -9.08 -13.33 -5.09
C THR A 639 -8.57 -12.07 -5.76
N SER A 640 -9.01 -11.86 -6.99
CA SER A 640 -8.72 -10.66 -7.76
C SER A 640 -10.04 -10.01 -8.17
N PRO A 641 -10.38 -8.83 -7.63
CA PRO A 641 -11.58 -8.10 -8.05
C PRO A 641 -11.60 -7.82 -9.55
N TYR A 642 -10.44 -7.66 -10.18
CA TYR A 642 -10.30 -7.55 -11.64
C TYR A 642 -10.87 -8.78 -12.36
N ASP A 643 -10.63 -9.98 -11.84
CA ASP A 643 -11.05 -11.23 -12.46
C ASP A 643 -12.53 -11.55 -12.20
N ARG A 644 -13.08 -11.11 -11.05
CA ARG A 644 -14.49 -11.31 -10.68
C ARG A 644 -15.47 -10.38 -11.40
N ILE A 645 -15.01 -9.25 -11.93
CA ILE A 645 -15.88 -8.30 -12.61
C ILE A 645 -16.14 -8.80 -14.04
N LYS A 646 -17.25 -9.54 -14.22
CA LYS A 646 -17.85 -9.81 -15.53
C LYS A 646 -18.43 -8.50 -16.09
N GLY A 647 -17.69 -7.83 -16.96
CA GLY A 647 -18.22 -6.73 -17.77
C GLY A 647 -17.78 -5.31 -17.39
N HIS A 648 -18.10 -4.41 -18.31
CA HIS A 648 -17.31 -3.24 -18.70
C HIS A 648 -17.19 -2.04 -17.74
N ARG A 649 -17.80 -2.04 -16.54
CA ARG A 649 -17.94 -0.83 -15.71
C ARG A 649 -16.87 -0.68 -14.62
N GLY A 650 -16.33 -1.78 -14.09
CA GLY A 650 -15.31 -1.74 -13.02
C GLY A 650 -13.86 -1.54 -13.50
N ALA A 651 -13.59 -1.76 -14.79
CA ALA A 651 -12.25 -1.56 -15.37
C ALA A 651 -11.80 -0.07 -15.33
N LEU A 652 -12.75 0.88 -15.37
CA LEU A 652 -12.45 2.31 -15.21
C LEU A 652 -11.94 2.62 -13.80
N GLY A 653 -12.53 2.03 -12.76
CA GLY A 653 -12.15 2.26 -11.37
C GLY A 653 -10.73 1.76 -11.06
N TRP A 654 -10.34 0.61 -11.63
CA TRP A 654 -8.99 0.05 -11.44
C TRP A 654 -7.91 0.73 -12.28
N ALA A 655 -8.25 1.22 -13.48
CA ALA A 655 -7.35 2.09 -14.25
C ALA A 655 -7.10 3.42 -13.53
N ALA A 656 -8.15 4.00 -12.93
CA ALA A 656 -8.02 5.17 -12.07
C ALA A 656 -7.17 4.87 -10.83
N LEU A 657 -7.36 3.73 -10.16
CA LEU A 657 -6.56 3.34 -8.99
C LEU A 657 -5.07 3.13 -9.35
N GLY A 658 -4.79 2.52 -10.50
CA GLY A 658 -3.43 2.37 -11.03
C GLY A 658 -2.77 3.71 -11.37
N ALA A 659 -3.52 4.65 -11.95
CA ALA A 659 -3.06 6.02 -12.18
C ALA A 659 -2.87 6.82 -10.87
N THR A 660 -3.65 6.51 -9.84
CA THR A 660 -3.56 7.14 -8.51
C THR A 660 -2.32 6.66 -7.74
N LEU A 661 -2.03 5.36 -7.78
CA LEU A 661 -0.78 4.77 -7.27
C LEU A 661 0.45 5.33 -8.03
N LEU A 662 0.32 5.53 -9.33
CA LEU A 662 1.34 6.14 -10.18
C LEU A 662 1.57 7.62 -9.82
N ALA A 663 0.52 8.40 -9.55
CA ALA A 663 0.64 9.77 -9.07
C ALA A 663 1.31 9.84 -7.68
N ALA A 664 0.95 8.93 -6.76
CA ALA A 664 1.56 8.87 -5.44
C ALA A 664 3.07 8.57 -5.48
N VAL A 665 3.53 7.74 -6.44
CA VAL A 665 4.96 7.41 -6.62
C VAL A 665 5.71 8.50 -7.39
N LEU A 666 5.09 9.13 -8.40
CA LEU A 666 5.72 10.19 -9.20
C LEU A 666 5.80 11.54 -8.47
N LEU A 667 4.88 11.81 -7.54
CA LEU A 667 4.83 13.05 -6.75
C LEU A 667 5.59 12.93 -5.42
N ALA A 668 6.09 11.75 -5.06
CA ALA A 668 7.01 11.58 -3.95
C ALA A 668 8.37 12.20 -4.33
N PRO A 669 8.88 13.22 -3.61
CA PRO A 669 10.21 13.75 -3.89
C PRO A 669 11.25 12.65 -3.67
N SER A 670 12.14 12.44 -4.65
CA SER A 670 13.31 11.58 -4.44
C SER A 670 14.16 12.16 -3.30
N SER A 671 14.42 11.37 -2.26
CA SER A 671 15.18 11.74 -1.06
C SER A 671 16.69 11.98 -1.30
N SER A 672 17.11 12.30 -2.53
CA SER A 672 18.53 12.31 -2.92
C SER A 672 19.07 13.64 -3.44
N LYS A 673 18.45 14.79 -3.16
CA LYS A 673 19.09 16.10 -3.38
C LYS A 673 18.77 17.10 -2.27
N GLN A 674 19.65 17.18 -1.27
CA GLN A 674 19.73 18.35 -0.38
C GLN A 674 20.21 19.58 -1.19
N PRO A 675 19.62 20.78 -1.01
CA PRO A 675 20.09 22.00 -1.65
C PRO A 675 21.46 22.46 -1.12
N SER A 676 22.24 23.10 -1.99
CA SER A 676 23.67 23.40 -1.84
C SER A 676 24.07 24.48 -0.81
N TRP A 677 23.14 25.04 -0.04
CA TRP A 677 23.46 26.09 0.94
C TRP A 677 24.14 25.55 2.24
N ARG A 678 24.13 24.23 2.47
CA ARG A 678 24.80 23.60 3.63
C ARG A 678 26.34 23.46 3.53
N ARG A 679 26.97 23.82 2.40
CA ARG A 679 28.45 23.70 2.25
C ARG A 679 29.25 24.88 2.81
N GLU A 680 28.60 25.97 3.21
CA GLU A 680 29.31 27.16 3.71
C GLU A 680 29.36 27.29 5.24
N ALA A 681 28.62 26.46 6.00
CA ALA A 681 28.63 26.51 7.46
C ALA A 681 29.79 25.72 8.12
N SER A 682 30.63 25.01 7.34
CA SER A 682 31.73 24.19 7.86
C SER A 682 33.12 24.85 7.76
N ARG A 683 33.18 26.18 7.64
CA ARG A 683 34.44 26.95 7.66
C ARG A 683 34.47 27.97 8.79
N PHE A 684 34.37 27.50 10.04
CA PHE A 684 34.91 28.23 11.18
C PHE A 684 35.62 27.24 12.11
N PRO A 685 36.88 27.49 12.49
CA PRO A 685 37.62 26.58 13.36
C PRO A 685 37.05 26.63 14.78
N ALA A 686 36.78 25.45 15.33
CA ALA A 686 36.43 25.27 16.74
C ALA A 686 37.66 25.52 17.62
N GLY A 687 37.55 26.44 18.57
CA GLY A 687 38.45 26.52 19.71
C GLY A 687 38.69 27.94 20.19
N LEU A 688 38.03 28.34 21.28
CA LEU A 688 38.60 29.25 22.26
C LEU A 688 38.15 28.84 23.68
N PRO A 689 39.05 28.91 24.69
CA PRO A 689 38.84 28.36 26.02
C PRO A 689 38.15 29.34 26.98
N ALA A 690 37.71 28.80 28.11
CA ALA A 690 37.06 29.51 29.20
C ALA A 690 37.94 30.58 29.87
N GLY A 691 37.32 31.71 30.20
CA GLY A 691 37.65 32.58 31.32
C GLY A 691 38.56 33.79 31.03
N ASN A 692 38.04 35.01 31.21
CA ASN A 692 38.36 35.81 32.39
C ASN A 692 37.43 37.04 32.53
N ARG A 693 37.21 37.46 33.78
CA ARG A 693 36.50 38.67 34.20
C ARG A 693 37.36 39.90 33.87
N ASP A 694 36.79 40.95 33.27
CA ASP A 694 36.85 42.34 33.77
C ASP A 694 36.18 43.38 32.85
N ALA A 695 35.55 44.35 33.51
CA ALA A 695 35.33 45.76 33.12
C ALA A 695 34.47 46.17 31.88
N SER A 696 33.19 46.45 32.16
CA SER A 696 32.47 47.75 31.96
C SER A 696 32.29 48.40 30.56
N PRO A 697 31.28 49.29 30.38
CA PRO A 697 30.41 49.36 29.19
C PRO A 697 30.69 50.52 28.20
N PHE A 698 29.83 50.62 27.16
CA PHE A 698 29.64 51.71 26.15
C PHE A 698 30.13 51.35 24.73
N ARG A 699 29.54 51.78 23.61
CA ARG A 699 28.37 52.63 23.26
C ARG A 699 28.00 52.33 21.80
N TRP A 700 26.74 52.57 21.44
CA TRP A 700 26.23 52.59 20.07
C TRP A 700 26.93 53.58 19.14
N LYS A 701 27.01 53.24 17.85
CA LYS A 701 26.81 54.15 16.72
C LYS A 701 26.03 53.46 15.63
#